data_AF-A0A372Q807-F1
#
_entry.id   AF-A0A372Q807-F1
#
_cell.length_a   1.000
_cell.length_b   1.000
_cell.length_c   1.000
_cell.angle_alpha   90.00
_cell.angle_beta   90.00
_cell.angle_gamma   90.00
#
_symmetry.space_group_name_H-M   'P 1'
#
loop_
_entity.id
_entity.type
_entity.pdbx_description
1 polymer ?
#
loop_
_entity_poly.entity_id
_entity_poly.type
_entity_poly.pdbx_seq_one_letter_code
_entity_poly.pdbx_strand_id
1 'polypeptide(L)'
;MEYGIYSNDNDVNKAILDALEDLNKLFFVEDSNSENEQEPDFAPDEDEEISDFNDNICLNRFEFVETPDSYIEDEVYDNLKLEIKNFFEKGKCSCRSKQPCFEKIGYERFLARRSEFEGIDKKMRDMVVKGQLMAFQKDENTKKVSSDNRKYLRFNYSYNNDIPICRNTYQTLLGVSHKYLDTIIQHFREYGMDERVHGNTGRAPKNMKRIEVSYDVACNVYEFLKNYSNIHGMPSPSRNLNKATTPVVFLPTSYNYYTVYRDYITAYKDKHGIEARVMVESTFTKIWKALMPELQFMPPKSDLCETCETMKMNIQCATEHEKKLEYTEKFLAHLNRAQQEREYYNANIKLAVEDGKHNLNKVGSQALFKTFEGIAHVGYDWAQNVQIPYSPQQIGSLFFKSPQKVHLFGVCNTGNFPHTQQINYVIDEAEMPDDGKQEKGVNCTLSLVWHAIQRYNCGEKKLIITCDNCVGQNKNSYSLFFYSWLIDRGMYDEIELNFMISGHTKFICDGCFGLIKILYQKSKVNTVDDVVSIVNRSTTIQFNIAQRYLSGVRFQYYNFKNYFQINKKLPNIQKYYHFYFTSKFPGVVFYKNRIEDDYKQFTICTSPFNINTLPSTINVRQLSLKRQEKLYKEIAPYIDLPFRDITCPKPRNESQTN
;
A
#
# COMPACT_ATOMS: atom_id res chain seq x y z
N MET A 1 26.04 -19.39 -23.96
CA MET A 1 25.88 -18.37 -22.90
C MET A 1 24.40 -18.12 -22.72
N GLU A 2 23.78 -18.85 -21.81
CA GLU A 2 22.33 -18.80 -21.56
C GLU A 2 21.83 -17.46 -21.02
N TYR A 3 22.75 -16.57 -20.63
CA TYR A 3 22.40 -15.29 -20.02
C TYR A 3 22.87 -14.07 -20.83
N GLY A 4 23.43 -14.30 -22.03
CA GLY A 4 23.49 -13.29 -23.10
C GLY A 4 24.06 -11.90 -22.76
N ILE A 5 24.94 -11.76 -21.76
CA ILE A 5 25.57 -10.48 -21.44
C ILE A 5 26.85 -10.35 -22.28
N TYR A 6 26.93 -9.32 -23.12
CA TYR A 6 28.14 -8.96 -23.86
C TYR A 6 28.35 -7.44 -23.90
N SER A 7 29.52 -7.01 -23.43
CA SER A 7 30.19 -5.75 -23.70
C SER A 7 30.92 -5.80 -25.05
N ASN A 8 31.17 -4.66 -25.69
CA ASN A 8 32.07 -4.59 -26.85
C ASN A 8 33.56 -4.66 -26.45
N ASP A 9 33.85 -4.67 -25.14
CA ASP A 9 35.17 -4.86 -24.58
C ASP A 9 35.33 -6.31 -24.13
N ASN A 10 36.24 -7.04 -24.78
CA ASN A 10 36.45 -8.47 -24.56
C ASN A 10 36.98 -8.79 -23.16
N ASP A 11 37.68 -7.87 -22.51
CA ASP A 11 38.18 -8.08 -21.14
C ASP A 11 37.05 -7.95 -20.10
N VAL A 12 36.06 -7.10 -20.38
CA VAL A 12 34.83 -6.95 -19.56
C VAL A 12 33.93 -8.19 -19.69
N ASN A 13 33.84 -8.79 -20.88
CA ASN A 13 33.09 -10.04 -21.07
C ASN A 13 33.69 -11.20 -20.31
N LYS A 14 35.02 -11.26 -20.25
CA LYS A 14 35.72 -12.29 -19.51
C LYS A 14 35.46 -12.16 -18.00
N ALA A 15 35.52 -10.94 -17.46
CA ALA A 15 35.19 -10.67 -16.07
C ALA A 15 33.70 -10.96 -15.73
N ILE A 16 32.78 -10.69 -16.67
CA ILE A 16 31.35 -11.00 -16.52
C ILE A 16 31.12 -12.51 -16.55
N LEU A 17 31.82 -13.26 -17.39
CA LEU A 17 31.71 -14.71 -17.46
C LEU A 17 32.27 -15.38 -16.21
N ASP A 18 33.43 -14.93 -15.72
CA ASP A 18 34.03 -15.43 -14.49
C ASP A 18 33.10 -15.15 -13.28
N ALA A 19 32.48 -13.96 -13.22
CA ALA A 19 31.53 -13.60 -12.17
C ALA A 19 30.18 -14.35 -12.24
N LEU A 20 29.69 -14.67 -13.45
CA LEU A 20 28.47 -15.46 -13.65
C LEU A 20 28.70 -16.95 -13.30
N GLU A 21 29.89 -17.47 -13.55
CA GLU A 21 30.28 -18.82 -13.16
C GLU A 21 30.37 -18.94 -11.63
N ASP A 22 30.93 -17.93 -10.96
CA ASP A 22 30.96 -17.83 -9.49
C ASP A 22 29.55 -17.70 -8.88
N LEU A 23 28.64 -16.95 -9.52
CA LEU A 23 27.26 -16.78 -9.06
C LEU A 23 26.39 -18.05 -9.20
N ASN A 24 26.58 -18.81 -10.27
CA ASN A 24 25.89 -20.10 -10.44
C ASN A 24 26.38 -21.14 -9.43
N LYS A 25 27.67 -21.14 -9.10
CA LYS A 25 28.25 -22.00 -8.05
C LYS A 25 27.75 -21.62 -6.64
N LEU A 26 27.42 -20.35 -6.40
CA LEU A 26 27.00 -19.87 -5.07
C LEU A 26 25.49 -20.06 -4.77
N PHE A 27 24.62 -20.10 -5.79
CA PHE A 27 23.15 -20.04 -5.58
C PHE A 27 22.33 -21.22 -6.07
N PHE A 28 22.86 -22.09 -6.93
CA PHE A 28 22.15 -23.30 -7.38
C PHE A 28 22.97 -24.56 -7.09
N VAL A 29 23.06 -24.91 -5.80
CA VAL A 29 23.25 -26.30 -5.38
C VAL A 29 21.87 -26.85 -5.03
N GLU A 30 21.14 -27.35 -6.04
CA GLU A 30 20.12 -28.36 -5.79
C GLU A 30 20.85 -29.72 -5.78
N ASP A 31 21.10 -30.23 -4.57
CA ASP A 31 21.43 -31.64 -4.38
C ASP A 31 20.27 -32.49 -4.88
N SER A 32 20.48 -33.16 -6.01
CA SER A 32 20.00 -34.51 -6.19
C SER A 32 21.17 -35.41 -6.58
N ASN A 33 21.63 -36.17 -5.58
CA ASN A 33 22.59 -37.27 -5.63
C ASN A 33 22.84 -37.90 -7.01
N SER A 34 24.09 -37.90 -7.47
CA SER A 34 24.88 -39.14 -7.61
C SER A 34 26.36 -38.86 -7.90
N GLU A 35 27.20 -39.32 -6.96
CA GLU A 35 28.53 -39.93 -7.13
C GLU A 35 29.74 -39.10 -7.62
N ASN A 36 30.72 -39.05 -6.69
CA ASN A 36 32.17 -39.21 -6.85
C ASN A 36 33.09 -37.97 -6.86
N GLU A 37 33.73 -37.84 -5.69
CA GLU A 37 35.18 -37.77 -5.45
C GLU A 37 35.96 -36.44 -5.58
N GLN A 38 36.52 -36.09 -4.40
CA GLN A 38 37.85 -35.51 -4.13
C GLN A 38 38.00 -33.97 -4.03
N GLU A 39 38.13 -33.53 -2.76
CA GLU A 39 38.98 -32.43 -2.26
C GLU A 39 40.38 -32.39 -2.92
N PRO A 40 41.13 -31.24 -2.96
CA PRO A 40 41.39 -30.41 -1.77
C PRO A 40 41.65 -28.88 -1.93
N ASP A 41 41.63 -28.22 -0.76
CA ASP A 41 42.39 -27.04 -0.26
C ASP A 41 42.68 -25.81 -1.14
N PHE A 42 42.37 -24.62 -0.62
CA PHE A 42 43.34 -23.64 -0.05
C PHE A 42 42.63 -22.31 0.33
N ALA A 43 42.87 -21.83 1.55
CA ALA A 43 42.81 -20.41 1.93
C ALA A 43 44.27 -19.86 1.97
N PRO A 44 44.59 -18.58 2.26
CA PRO A 44 43.77 -17.40 2.54
C PRO A 44 44.27 -16.06 1.91
N ASP A 45 43.56 -14.97 2.26
CA ASP A 45 44.06 -13.61 2.61
C ASP A 45 44.06 -12.39 1.63
N GLU A 46 43.71 -11.27 2.28
CA GLU A 46 44.02 -9.83 2.09
C GLU A 46 43.07 -8.87 1.31
N ASP A 47 42.23 -8.21 2.11
CA ASP A 47 42.12 -6.76 2.41
C ASP A 47 41.85 -5.66 1.34
N GLU A 48 40.99 -4.74 1.83
CA GLU A 48 40.87 -3.29 1.58
C GLU A 48 40.00 -2.70 0.44
N GLU A 49 38.90 -2.05 0.90
CA GLU A 49 38.56 -0.62 0.76
C GLU A 49 37.17 -0.25 0.19
N ILE A 50 36.58 0.74 0.86
CA ILE A 50 35.21 1.24 0.74
C ILE A 50 35.11 2.25 -0.42
N SER A 51 34.14 2.10 -1.33
CA SER A 51 33.42 3.26 -1.91
C SER A 51 32.12 2.89 -2.63
N ASP A 52 31.13 3.76 -2.41
CA ASP A 52 29.92 4.07 -3.17
C ASP A 52 28.80 3.02 -3.36
N PHE A 53 27.70 3.31 -2.64
CA PHE A 53 26.36 2.77 -2.82
C PHE A 53 25.87 2.98 -4.25
N ASN A 54 25.88 1.91 -5.05
CA ASN A 54 25.33 1.92 -6.40
C ASN A 54 23.84 1.52 -6.36
N ASP A 55 22.97 2.49 -6.66
CA ASP A 55 21.50 2.42 -6.75
C ASP A 55 21.02 1.57 -7.96
N ASN A 56 21.31 0.27 -7.98
CA ASN A 56 20.74 -0.63 -8.99
C ASN A 56 19.38 -1.19 -8.52
N ILE A 57 18.34 -0.34 -8.64
CA ILE A 57 16.94 -0.71 -8.45
C ILE A 57 16.43 -1.46 -9.69
N CYS A 58 16.25 -2.78 -9.50
CA CYS A 58 15.27 -3.69 -10.10
C CYS A 58 14.39 -3.15 -11.26
N LEU A 59 14.99 -3.01 -12.45
CA LEU A 59 14.27 -2.78 -13.72
C LEU A 59 13.75 -4.08 -14.38
N ASN A 60 13.97 -5.25 -13.77
CA ASN A 60 13.67 -6.56 -14.38
C ASN A 60 12.20 -7.00 -14.28
N ARG A 61 11.24 -6.08 -14.44
CA ARG A 61 9.81 -6.45 -14.58
C ARG A 61 9.11 -5.91 -15.81
N PHE A 62 9.88 -5.35 -16.73
CA PHE A 62 9.48 -5.17 -18.12
C PHE A 62 10.55 -5.81 -18.98
N GLU A 63 10.15 -6.57 -20.01
CA GLU A 63 11.02 -6.84 -21.15
C GLU A 63 11.38 -5.49 -21.75
N PHE A 64 12.58 -5.00 -21.48
CA PHE A 64 13.15 -3.87 -22.19
C PHE A 64 13.93 -4.45 -23.35
N VAL A 65 13.36 -4.35 -24.54
CA VAL A 65 14.10 -4.53 -25.78
C VAL A 65 14.85 -3.23 -26.03
N GLU A 66 16.18 -3.25 -25.89
CA GLU A 66 17.01 -2.25 -26.53
C GLU A 66 16.99 -2.54 -28.02
N THR A 67 16.37 -1.66 -28.82
CA THR A 67 16.64 -1.62 -30.26
C THR A 67 17.68 -0.54 -30.54
N PRO A 68 18.95 -0.89 -30.76
CA PRO A 68 19.82 -0.11 -31.60
C PRO A 68 19.30 -0.28 -33.04
N ASP A 69 18.86 0.82 -33.65
CA ASP A 69 18.38 0.93 -35.03
C ASP A 69 17.20 0.02 -35.46
N SER A 70 16.04 0.67 -35.64
CA SER A 70 14.93 0.28 -36.54
C SER A 70 14.56 -1.21 -36.65
N TYR A 71 13.55 -1.66 -35.90
CA TYR A 71 12.43 -2.49 -36.37
C TYR A 71 11.45 -2.69 -35.21
N ILE A 72 10.17 -2.38 -35.43
CA ILE A 72 9.09 -2.56 -34.45
C ILE A 72 8.86 -4.07 -34.26
N GLU A 73 8.96 -4.61 -33.05
CA GLU A 73 8.50 -5.98 -32.75
C GLU A 73 6.96 -6.07 -32.78
N ASP A 74 6.44 -6.23 -34.00
CA ASP A 74 5.70 -7.37 -34.52
C ASP A 74 4.43 -7.94 -33.85
N GLU A 75 3.84 -7.47 -32.75
CA GLU A 75 2.49 -8.00 -32.39
C GLU A 75 1.43 -7.53 -33.41
N VAL A 76 1.52 -6.29 -33.89
CA VAL A 76 0.57 -5.72 -34.87
C VAL A 76 0.83 -6.28 -36.27
N TYR A 77 2.09 -6.40 -36.66
CA TYR A 77 2.47 -6.95 -37.95
C TYR A 77 2.25 -8.47 -38.00
N ASP A 78 2.50 -9.21 -36.93
CA ASP A 78 2.18 -10.64 -36.86
C ASP A 78 0.68 -10.88 -36.86
N ASN A 79 -0.12 -10.07 -36.16
CA ASN A 79 -1.57 -10.12 -36.27
C ASN A 79 -2.05 -9.80 -37.69
N LEU A 80 -1.48 -8.77 -38.32
CA LEU A 80 -1.79 -8.39 -39.70
C LEU A 80 -1.40 -9.51 -40.69
N LYS A 81 -0.21 -10.09 -40.51
CA LYS A 81 0.32 -11.21 -41.28
C LYS A 81 -0.56 -12.44 -41.11
N LEU A 82 -1.03 -12.73 -39.90
CA LEU A 82 -1.98 -13.82 -39.62
C LEU A 82 -3.35 -13.57 -40.25
N GLU A 83 -3.88 -12.34 -40.20
CA GLU A 83 -5.13 -11.97 -40.87
C GLU A 83 -5.03 -12.14 -42.40
N ILE A 84 -3.93 -11.67 -42.99
CA ILE A 84 -3.71 -11.78 -44.44
C ILE A 84 -3.46 -13.23 -44.84
N LYS A 85 -2.71 -14.00 -44.05
CA LYS A 85 -2.52 -15.44 -44.28
C LYS A 85 -3.85 -16.17 -44.27
N ASN A 86 -4.71 -15.90 -43.28
CA ASN A 86 -6.07 -16.44 -43.24
C ASN A 86 -6.92 -16.01 -44.46
N PHE A 87 -6.75 -14.79 -44.96
CA PHE A 87 -7.42 -14.33 -46.17
C PHE A 87 -6.90 -15.01 -47.44
N PHE A 88 -5.60 -15.28 -47.56
CA PHE A 88 -5.06 -16.03 -48.70
C PHE A 88 -5.48 -17.51 -48.66
N GLU A 89 -5.67 -18.09 -47.48
CA GLU A 89 -6.14 -19.47 -47.32
C GLU A 89 -7.66 -19.64 -47.51
N LYS A 90 -8.47 -18.68 -47.02
CA LYS A 90 -9.94 -18.83 -46.90
C LYS A 90 -10.75 -17.69 -47.52
N GLY A 91 -10.10 -16.67 -48.08
CA GLY A 91 -10.73 -15.47 -48.59
C GLY A 91 -11.57 -15.71 -49.84
N LYS A 92 -12.71 -15.03 -49.91
CA LYS A 92 -13.62 -15.13 -51.06
C LYS A 92 -13.32 -14.02 -52.07
N CYS A 93 -12.84 -14.42 -53.24
CA CYS A 93 -12.76 -13.53 -54.40
C CYS A 93 -14.08 -13.52 -55.16
N SER A 94 -14.58 -12.33 -55.52
CA SER A 94 -15.81 -12.20 -56.31
C SER A 94 -15.53 -12.07 -57.82
N CYS A 95 -14.30 -12.33 -58.28
CA CYS A 95 -13.96 -12.37 -59.70
C CYS A 95 -14.46 -13.66 -60.35
N ARG A 96 -14.82 -13.60 -61.64
CA ARG A 96 -15.19 -14.79 -62.45
C ARG A 96 -13.98 -15.55 -63.02
N SER A 97 -12.77 -15.24 -62.56
CA SER A 97 -11.53 -15.84 -63.06
C SER A 97 -11.26 -17.17 -62.34
N LYS A 98 -10.59 -18.12 -63.02
CA LYS A 98 -10.17 -19.40 -62.43
C LYS A 98 -9.22 -19.22 -61.23
N GLN A 99 -8.50 -18.10 -61.18
CA GLN A 99 -7.59 -17.75 -60.08
C GLN A 99 -8.09 -16.50 -59.33
N PRO A 100 -8.13 -16.50 -57.98
CA PRO A 100 -8.44 -15.32 -57.17
C PRO A 100 -7.55 -14.12 -57.52
N CYS A 101 -8.13 -12.92 -57.59
CA CYS A 101 -7.36 -11.72 -57.97
C CYS A 101 -6.30 -11.30 -56.94
N PHE A 102 -6.43 -11.70 -55.67
CA PHE A 102 -5.42 -11.43 -54.64
C PHE A 102 -4.17 -12.29 -54.80
N GLU A 103 -4.28 -13.52 -55.34
CA GLU A 103 -3.11 -14.35 -55.62
C GLU A 103 -2.26 -13.78 -56.75
N LYS A 104 -2.88 -13.09 -57.72
CA LYS A 104 -2.17 -12.41 -58.82
C LYS A 104 -1.29 -11.26 -58.34
N ILE A 105 -1.61 -10.67 -57.19
CA ILE A 105 -0.79 -9.63 -56.56
C ILE A 105 0.44 -10.26 -55.89
N GLY A 106 0.25 -11.45 -55.29
CA GLY A 106 1.24 -12.13 -54.47
C GLY A 106 1.16 -11.71 -53.00
N TYR A 107 1.40 -12.66 -52.10
CA TYR A 107 1.27 -12.49 -50.65
C TYR A 107 2.12 -11.33 -50.10
N GLU A 108 3.41 -11.31 -50.42
CA GLU A 108 4.35 -10.29 -49.91
C GLU A 108 3.97 -8.87 -50.34
N ARG A 109 3.60 -8.71 -51.60
CA ARG A 109 3.17 -7.41 -52.15
C ARG A 109 1.84 -6.96 -51.55
N PHE A 110 0.94 -7.89 -51.29
CA PHE A 110 -0.32 -7.62 -50.62
C PHE A 110 -0.11 -7.18 -49.17
N LEU A 111 0.76 -7.89 -48.44
CA LEU A 111 1.12 -7.59 -47.06
C LEU A 111 1.76 -6.23 -46.92
N ALA A 112 2.78 -5.92 -47.74
CA ALA A 112 3.43 -4.61 -47.75
C ALA A 112 2.42 -3.46 -47.95
N ARG A 113 1.59 -3.55 -48.99
CA ARG A 113 0.59 -2.51 -49.29
C ARG A 113 -0.48 -2.40 -48.20
N ARG A 114 -0.86 -3.52 -47.59
CA ARG A 114 -1.82 -3.54 -46.49
C ARG A 114 -1.26 -2.90 -45.22
N SER A 115 0.04 -3.08 -44.94
CA SER A 115 0.75 -2.41 -43.85
C SER A 115 0.85 -0.90 -44.06
N GLU A 116 1.13 -0.46 -45.30
CA GLU A 116 1.11 0.97 -45.67
C GLU A 116 -0.26 1.61 -45.36
N PHE A 117 -1.37 0.93 -45.70
CA PHE A 117 -2.71 1.41 -45.40
C PHE A 117 -3.06 1.38 -43.90
N GLU A 118 -2.45 0.48 -43.12
CA GLU A 118 -2.64 0.45 -41.66
C GLU A 118 -1.93 1.64 -40.99
N GLY A 119 -0.75 2.02 -41.48
CA GLY A 119 0.07 3.10 -40.94
C GLY A 119 -0.47 4.51 -41.20
N ILE A 120 -1.38 4.70 -42.16
CA ILE A 120 -1.97 6.02 -42.44
C ILE A 120 -3.19 6.32 -41.58
N ASP A 121 -3.28 7.58 -41.14
CA ASP A 121 -4.43 8.07 -40.38
C ASP A 121 -5.71 8.08 -41.23
N LYS A 122 -6.86 8.15 -40.55
CA LYS A 122 -8.16 8.03 -41.21
C LYS A 122 -8.42 9.13 -42.25
N LYS A 123 -8.01 10.37 -42.01
CA LYS A 123 -8.24 11.48 -42.95
C LYS A 123 -7.41 11.27 -44.21
N MET A 124 -6.13 10.92 -44.06
CA MET A 124 -5.25 10.59 -45.18
C MET A 124 -5.79 9.39 -45.96
N ARG A 125 -6.25 8.34 -45.27
CA ARG A 125 -6.89 7.17 -45.88
C ARG A 125 -8.13 7.54 -46.69
N ASP A 126 -9.04 8.33 -46.12
CA ASP A 126 -10.23 8.82 -46.81
C ASP A 126 -9.84 9.56 -48.11
N MET A 127 -8.81 10.41 -48.09
CA MET A 127 -8.33 11.14 -49.27
C MET A 127 -7.68 10.24 -50.33
N VAL A 128 -6.81 9.31 -49.93
CA VAL A 128 -6.18 8.35 -50.84
C VAL A 128 -7.23 7.49 -51.53
N VAL A 129 -8.22 6.99 -50.77
CA VAL A 129 -9.32 6.18 -51.33
C VAL A 129 -10.17 7.01 -52.29
N LYS A 130 -10.47 8.28 -51.99
CA LYS A 130 -11.17 9.17 -52.93
C LYS A 130 -10.39 9.39 -54.22
N GLY A 131 -9.09 9.64 -54.14
CA GLY A 131 -8.21 9.76 -55.31
C GLY A 131 -8.17 8.48 -56.15
N GLN A 132 -8.12 7.32 -55.51
CA GLN A 132 -8.20 6.03 -56.19
C GLN A 132 -9.57 5.81 -56.84
N LEU A 133 -10.67 6.15 -56.16
CA LEU A 133 -12.03 6.05 -56.72
C LEU A 133 -12.21 6.95 -57.95
N MET A 134 -11.61 8.14 -57.95
CA MET A 134 -11.57 9.04 -59.11
C MET A 134 -10.87 8.37 -60.30
N ALA A 135 -9.74 7.70 -60.07
CA ALA A 135 -9.01 6.97 -61.12
C ALA A 135 -9.72 5.68 -61.57
N PHE A 136 -10.45 5.01 -60.66
CA PHE A 136 -11.15 3.74 -60.94
C PHE A 136 -12.55 3.93 -61.53
N GLN A 137 -13.03 5.18 -61.59
CA GLN A 137 -14.34 5.49 -62.12
C GLN A 137 -14.39 5.18 -63.62
N LYS A 138 -15.31 4.30 -64.03
CA LYS A 138 -15.66 4.14 -65.45
C LYS A 138 -16.59 5.26 -65.89
N ASP A 139 -16.39 5.75 -67.11
CA ASP A 139 -17.37 6.60 -67.78
C ASP A 139 -18.75 5.94 -67.82
N GLU A 140 -19.79 6.76 -67.64
CA GLU A 140 -21.18 6.35 -67.67
C GLU A 140 -21.47 5.60 -68.99
N ASN A 141 -21.61 4.27 -68.92
CA ASN A 141 -22.28 3.54 -69.99
C ASN A 141 -23.75 3.95 -69.98
N THR A 142 -24.11 4.93 -70.80
CA THR A 142 -25.45 5.50 -71.06
C THR A 142 -26.47 4.51 -71.63
N LYS A 143 -26.27 3.19 -71.53
CA LYS A 143 -27.04 2.20 -72.30
C LYS A 143 -27.90 1.19 -71.52
N LYS A 144 -28.02 1.25 -70.19
CA LYS A 144 -29.08 0.48 -69.50
C LYS A 144 -29.69 1.25 -68.34
N VAL A 145 -30.71 2.05 -68.67
CA VAL A 145 -31.69 2.58 -67.72
C VAL A 145 -32.66 1.43 -67.39
N SER A 146 -32.55 0.84 -66.20
CA SER A 146 -33.67 0.12 -65.61
C SER A 146 -34.58 1.12 -64.89
N SER A 147 -35.86 0.78 -64.76
CA SER A 147 -37.00 1.61 -64.31
C SER A 147 -36.91 2.32 -62.95
N ASP A 148 -35.81 2.18 -62.23
CA ASP A 148 -35.47 2.96 -61.05
C ASP A 148 -34.22 3.77 -61.41
N ASN A 149 -34.31 5.10 -61.41
CA ASN A 149 -33.26 6.09 -61.73
C ASN A 149 -32.00 6.04 -60.83
N ARG A 150 -31.56 4.86 -60.36
CA ARG A 150 -30.30 4.67 -59.65
C ARG A 150 -29.15 4.54 -60.64
N LYS A 151 -28.42 5.64 -60.83
CA LYS A 151 -27.11 5.65 -61.49
C LYS A 151 -26.12 4.80 -60.70
N TYR A 152 -25.84 3.57 -61.14
CA TYR A 152 -24.80 2.73 -60.54
C TYR A 152 -23.43 3.08 -61.14
N LEU A 153 -22.65 3.90 -60.44
CA LEU A 153 -21.22 4.06 -60.76
C LEU A 153 -20.51 2.72 -60.56
N ARG A 154 -19.86 2.24 -61.63
CA ARG A 154 -19.02 1.05 -61.59
C ARG A 154 -17.57 1.47 -61.43
N PHE A 155 -16.92 0.94 -60.41
CA PHE A 155 -15.49 1.14 -60.18
C PHE A 155 -14.71 -0.09 -60.66
N ASN A 156 -13.68 0.16 -61.46
CA ASN A 156 -12.68 -0.82 -61.82
C ASN A 156 -11.56 -0.78 -60.78
N TYR A 157 -11.77 -1.40 -59.62
CA TYR A 157 -10.72 -1.47 -58.61
C TYR A 157 -9.48 -2.16 -59.18
N SER A 158 -8.32 -1.59 -58.92
CA SER A 158 -7.05 -2.17 -59.32
C SER A 158 -6.01 -2.00 -58.21
N TYR A 159 -5.05 -2.93 -58.15
CA TYR A 159 -3.90 -2.82 -57.25
C TYR A 159 -2.87 -1.82 -57.78
N ASN A 160 -2.68 -1.83 -59.10
CA ASN A 160 -1.90 -0.90 -59.91
C ASN A 160 -2.53 -0.84 -61.32
N ASN A 161 -1.85 -0.25 -62.30
CA ASN A 161 -2.40 -0.12 -63.67
C ASN A 161 -2.65 -1.48 -64.36
N ASP A 162 -1.93 -2.53 -63.98
CA ASP A 162 -1.91 -3.81 -64.70
C ASP A 162 -2.74 -4.92 -64.03
N ILE A 163 -3.03 -4.79 -62.72
CA ILE A 163 -3.67 -5.84 -61.92
C ILE A 163 -5.07 -5.39 -61.46
N PRO A 164 -6.14 -5.77 -62.18
CA PRO A 164 -7.51 -5.52 -61.77
C PRO A 164 -7.92 -6.46 -60.62
N ILE A 165 -8.61 -5.91 -59.62
CA ILE A 165 -9.02 -6.62 -58.41
C ILE A 165 -10.51 -6.47 -58.15
N CYS A 166 -11.10 -7.44 -57.44
CA CYS A 166 -12.48 -7.31 -57.02
C CYS A 166 -12.65 -6.37 -55.83
N ARG A 167 -13.87 -5.91 -55.62
CA ARG A 167 -14.23 -5.05 -54.48
C ARG A 167 -13.83 -5.65 -53.13
N ASN A 168 -14.08 -6.96 -52.94
CA ASN A 168 -13.73 -7.65 -51.69
C ASN A 168 -12.22 -7.58 -51.43
N THR A 169 -11.42 -7.88 -52.44
CA THR A 169 -9.96 -7.79 -52.36
C THR A 169 -9.48 -6.38 -52.08
N TYR A 170 -10.10 -5.37 -52.71
CA TYR A 170 -9.79 -3.97 -52.45
C TYR A 170 -10.11 -3.54 -51.01
N GLN A 171 -11.26 -3.98 -50.46
CA GLN A 171 -11.63 -3.71 -49.06
C GLN A 171 -10.65 -4.33 -48.08
N THR A 172 -10.27 -5.58 -48.32
CA THR A 172 -9.27 -6.27 -47.49
C THR A 172 -7.91 -5.59 -47.60
N LEU A 173 -7.49 -5.18 -48.80
CA LEU A 173 -6.23 -4.46 -49.04
C LEU A 173 -6.16 -3.13 -48.27
N LEU A 174 -7.28 -2.41 -48.17
CA LEU A 174 -7.40 -1.17 -47.42
C LEU A 174 -7.61 -1.37 -45.91
N GLY A 175 -7.94 -2.59 -45.46
CA GLY A 175 -8.33 -2.85 -44.08
C GLY A 175 -9.67 -2.23 -43.67
N VAL A 176 -10.65 -2.15 -44.59
CA VAL A 176 -11.91 -1.43 -44.34
C VAL A 176 -13.16 -2.28 -44.55
N SER A 177 -14.23 -1.94 -43.84
CA SER A 177 -15.52 -2.61 -43.99
C SER A 177 -16.27 -2.20 -45.25
N HIS A 178 -17.21 -3.04 -45.67
CA HIS A 178 -18.16 -2.72 -46.76
C HIS A 178 -18.86 -1.37 -46.56
N LYS A 179 -19.40 -1.13 -45.35
CA LYS A 179 -20.09 0.11 -44.98
C LYS A 179 -19.18 1.33 -45.06
N TYR A 180 -17.92 1.19 -44.66
CA TYR A 180 -16.95 2.28 -44.76
C TYR A 180 -16.77 2.71 -46.21
N LEU A 181 -16.50 1.75 -47.10
CA LEU A 181 -16.28 2.06 -48.52
C LEU A 181 -17.54 2.65 -49.18
N ASP A 182 -18.74 2.14 -48.85
CA ASP A 182 -20.01 2.73 -49.34
C ASP A 182 -20.18 4.18 -48.87
N THR A 183 -19.79 4.48 -47.63
CA THR A 183 -19.88 5.83 -47.07
C THR A 183 -18.89 6.79 -47.75
N ILE A 184 -17.66 6.33 -48.03
CA ILE A 184 -16.67 7.14 -48.75
C ILE A 184 -17.11 7.38 -50.19
N ILE A 185 -17.64 6.37 -50.88
CA ILE A 185 -18.22 6.52 -52.22
C ILE A 185 -19.37 7.53 -52.21
N GLN A 186 -20.27 7.46 -51.22
CA GLN A 186 -21.39 8.41 -51.11
C GLN A 186 -20.90 9.82 -50.86
N HIS A 187 -19.98 10.01 -49.90
CA HIS A 187 -19.42 11.32 -49.60
C HIS A 187 -18.63 11.90 -50.78
N PHE A 188 -17.91 11.07 -51.53
CA PHE A 188 -17.21 11.51 -52.73
C PHE A 188 -18.19 12.00 -53.81
N ARG A 189 -19.38 11.39 -53.91
CA ARG A 189 -20.42 11.85 -54.84
C ARG A 189 -21.06 13.16 -54.42
N GLU A 190 -21.32 13.33 -53.12
CA GLU A 190 -22.05 14.48 -52.60
C GLU A 190 -21.16 15.72 -52.43
N TYR A 191 -19.90 15.52 -52.02
CA TYR A 191 -19.01 16.59 -51.59
C TYR A 191 -17.61 16.49 -52.24
N GLY A 192 -17.41 15.61 -53.23
CA GLY A 192 -16.12 15.48 -53.92
C GLY A 192 -14.95 15.19 -52.98
N MET A 193 -13.90 15.99 -53.12
CA MET A 193 -12.66 15.87 -52.35
C MET A 193 -12.72 16.51 -50.96
N ASP A 194 -13.87 17.05 -50.52
CA ASP A 194 -13.99 17.70 -49.22
C ASP A 194 -13.71 16.75 -48.06
N GLU A 195 -13.19 17.29 -46.95
CA GLU A 195 -12.91 16.51 -45.76
C GLU A 195 -14.20 15.98 -45.13
N ARG A 196 -14.24 14.65 -44.89
CA ARG A 196 -15.37 14.02 -44.22
C ARG A 196 -15.31 14.24 -42.71
N VAL A 197 -16.08 15.21 -42.22
CA VAL A 197 -16.24 15.47 -40.78
C VAL A 197 -17.39 14.63 -40.21
N HIS A 198 -17.10 13.70 -39.30
CA HIS A 198 -18.13 12.95 -38.58
C HIS A 198 -18.66 13.80 -37.41
N GLY A 199 -19.98 13.85 -37.19
CA GLY A 199 -20.65 14.54 -36.08
C GLY A 199 -20.34 14.04 -34.65
N ASN A 200 -19.14 13.51 -34.41
CA ASN A 200 -18.62 13.16 -33.09
C ASN A 200 -17.34 13.99 -32.84
N THR A 201 -17.43 15.30 -33.04
CA THR A 201 -16.40 16.29 -32.72
C THR A 201 -16.31 16.43 -31.20
N GLY A 202 -15.55 15.54 -30.58
CA GLY A 202 -15.36 15.53 -29.13
C GLY A 202 -14.80 14.22 -28.56
N ARG A 203 -14.69 13.15 -29.36
CA ARG A 203 -14.03 11.91 -28.94
C ARG A 203 -13.03 11.46 -29.99
N ALA A 204 -11.78 11.28 -29.56
CA ALA A 204 -10.71 10.75 -30.41
C ALA A 204 -11.05 9.33 -30.92
N PRO A 205 -10.58 8.94 -32.12
CA PRO A 205 -10.80 7.61 -32.67
C PRO A 205 -10.20 6.54 -31.74
N LYS A 206 -10.90 5.41 -31.58
CA LYS A 206 -10.45 4.26 -30.74
C LYS A 206 -9.08 3.68 -31.13
N ASN A 207 -8.57 4.00 -32.32
CA ASN A 207 -7.34 3.42 -32.88
C ASN A 207 -6.16 4.40 -32.89
N MET A 208 -6.34 5.65 -32.43
CA MET A 208 -5.23 6.58 -32.26
C MET A 208 -4.56 6.29 -30.90
N LYS A 209 -3.80 5.21 -30.82
CA LYS A 209 -3.06 4.87 -29.61
C LYS A 209 -1.75 5.67 -29.57
N ARG A 210 -1.74 6.58 -28.59
CA ARG A 210 -0.60 6.97 -27.75
C ARG A 210 0.38 7.96 -28.38
N ILE A 211 0.60 9.06 -27.68
CA ILE A 211 1.94 9.65 -27.61
C ILE A 211 2.85 8.49 -27.21
N GLU A 212 3.83 8.16 -28.06
CA GLU A 212 4.95 7.32 -27.66
C GLU A 212 5.56 7.98 -26.43
N VAL A 213 5.43 7.30 -25.28
CA VAL A 213 6.08 7.74 -24.07
C VAL A 213 7.53 7.33 -24.26
N SER A 214 8.36 8.22 -24.79
CA SER A 214 9.80 7.99 -24.82
C SER A 214 10.32 7.83 -23.39
N TYR A 215 11.47 7.17 -23.23
CA TYR A 215 12.16 7.06 -21.95
C TYR A 215 12.30 8.45 -21.29
N ASP A 216 12.67 9.47 -22.06
CA ASP A 216 12.78 10.85 -21.58
C ASP A 216 11.46 11.41 -21.03
N VAL A 217 10.34 11.12 -21.70
CA VAL A 217 9.01 11.58 -21.28
C VAL A 217 8.57 10.87 -20.00
N ALA A 218 8.86 9.57 -19.87
CA ALA A 218 8.65 8.80 -18.65
C ALA A 218 9.51 9.31 -17.49
N CYS A 219 10.80 9.56 -17.74
CA CYS A 219 11.74 10.13 -16.76
C CYS A 219 11.29 11.51 -16.29
N ASN A 220 10.84 12.39 -17.19
CA ASN A 220 10.31 13.70 -16.80
C ASN A 220 9.07 13.61 -15.89
N VAL A 221 8.18 12.65 -16.14
CA VAL A 221 7.02 12.41 -15.27
C VAL A 221 7.46 11.82 -13.93
N TYR A 222 8.41 10.90 -13.93
CA TYR A 222 8.96 10.31 -12.71
C TYR A 222 9.67 11.36 -11.84
N GLU A 223 10.56 12.16 -12.41
CA GLU A 223 11.24 13.26 -11.71
C GLU A 223 10.24 14.27 -11.14
N PHE A 224 9.22 14.63 -11.93
CA PHE A 224 8.14 15.48 -11.46
C PHE A 224 7.42 14.85 -10.27
N LEU A 225 6.99 13.59 -10.36
CA LEU A 225 6.25 12.91 -9.29
C LEU A 225 7.13 12.68 -8.05
N LYS A 226 8.41 12.37 -8.21
CA LYS A 226 9.39 12.25 -7.13
C LYS A 226 9.49 13.57 -6.37
N ASN A 227 9.71 14.67 -7.08
CA ASN A 227 9.77 16.01 -6.47
C ASN A 227 8.42 16.41 -5.84
N TYR A 228 7.30 16.14 -6.54
CA TYR A 228 5.96 16.41 -6.04
C TYR A 228 5.66 15.60 -4.76
N SER A 229 6.16 14.36 -4.67
CA SER A 229 6.06 13.51 -3.48
C SER A 229 6.94 13.97 -2.33
N ASN A 230 8.12 14.53 -2.60
CA ASN A 230 8.97 15.09 -1.56
C ASN A 230 8.37 16.36 -0.94
N ILE A 231 7.62 17.14 -1.75
CA ILE A 231 7.01 18.40 -1.32
C ILE A 231 5.63 18.18 -0.67
N HIS A 232 4.81 17.33 -1.27
CA HIS A 232 3.40 17.15 -0.88
C HIS A 232 3.08 15.76 -0.32
N GLY A 233 3.99 14.80 -0.48
CA GLY A 233 3.80 13.43 -0.02
C GLY A 233 4.11 13.30 1.47
N MET A 234 3.30 12.49 2.13
CA MET A 234 3.52 12.03 3.49
C MET A 234 3.84 10.54 3.43
N PRO A 235 5.00 10.08 3.91
CA PRO A 235 5.33 8.65 3.88
C PRO A 235 4.24 7.85 4.59
N SER A 236 3.81 6.76 3.96
CA SER A 236 2.86 5.78 4.50
C SER A 236 3.37 5.29 5.84
N PRO A 237 2.61 5.49 6.93
CA PRO A 237 3.04 5.07 8.25
C PRO A 237 3.00 3.54 8.48
N SER A 238 3.25 2.72 7.45
CA SER A 238 3.07 1.26 7.37
C SER A 238 1.69 0.79 6.88
N ARG A 239 1.37 1.02 5.60
CA ARG A 239 0.22 0.38 4.94
C ARG A 239 0.54 -0.04 3.51
N ASN A 240 1.20 -1.19 3.35
CA ASN A 240 1.02 -2.21 2.30
C ASN A 240 2.18 -3.23 2.34
N LEU A 241 2.31 -3.99 3.43
CA LEU A 241 3.13 -5.21 3.46
C LEU A 241 2.42 -6.36 2.73
N ASN A 242 1.95 -6.14 1.50
CA ASN A 242 1.31 -7.18 0.70
C ASN A 242 2.29 -7.89 -0.25
N LYS A 243 3.57 -7.56 -0.19
CA LYS A 243 4.75 -8.26 -0.72
C LYS A 243 5.98 -7.47 -0.23
N ALA A 244 7.14 -8.11 -0.14
CA ALA A 244 8.37 -7.49 0.31
C ALA A 244 8.77 -6.30 -0.60
N THR A 245 8.37 -5.05 -0.28
CA THR A 245 8.66 -3.87 -1.10
C THR A 245 8.52 -2.53 -0.34
N THR A 246 9.28 -1.55 -0.83
CA THR A 246 9.49 -0.11 -0.52
C THR A 246 8.32 0.66 0.12
N PRO A 247 8.58 1.63 1.03
CA PRO A 247 7.54 2.42 1.70
C PRO A 247 6.67 3.23 0.73
N VAL A 248 5.35 3.03 0.81
CA VAL A 248 4.30 3.83 0.12
C VAL A 248 4.39 5.30 0.57
N VAL A 249 4.12 6.27 -0.30
CA VAL A 249 4.01 7.71 0.02
C VAL A 249 2.59 8.17 -0.32
N PHE A 250 1.92 8.91 0.57
CA PHE A 250 0.55 9.37 0.37
C PHE A 250 0.46 10.87 0.11
N LEU A 251 -0.23 11.27 -0.95
CA LEU A 251 -0.72 12.62 -1.15
C LEU A 251 -2.01 12.87 -0.35
N PRO A 252 -2.28 14.12 0.10
CA PRO A 252 -3.47 14.43 0.89
C PRO A 252 -4.79 14.12 0.19
N THR A 253 -5.86 13.92 0.97
CA THR A 253 -7.23 13.63 0.48
C THR A 253 -7.81 14.72 -0.42
N SER A 254 -7.28 15.94 -0.34
CA SER A 254 -7.65 17.06 -1.21
C SER A 254 -7.09 16.94 -2.63
N TYR A 255 -6.11 16.07 -2.85
CA TYR A 255 -5.50 15.83 -4.15
C TYR A 255 -6.14 14.61 -4.82
N ASN A 256 -6.16 14.64 -6.13
CA ASN A 256 -6.49 13.51 -6.98
C ASN A 256 -5.62 13.55 -8.24
N TYR A 257 -5.68 12.52 -9.07
CA TYR A 257 -4.88 12.43 -10.29
C TYR A 257 -5.01 13.69 -11.16
N TYR A 258 -6.21 14.27 -11.23
CA TYR A 258 -6.47 15.47 -12.01
C TYR A 258 -5.84 16.74 -11.43
N THR A 259 -5.87 16.94 -10.11
CA THR A 259 -5.24 18.12 -9.48
C THR A 259 -3.72 18.10 -9.66
N VAL A 260 -3.09 16.95 -9.45
CA VAL A 260 -1.63 16.78 -9.65
C VAL A 260 -1.27 16.95 -11.12
N TYR A 261 -2.09 16.43 -12.04
CA TYR A 261 -1.90 16.61 -13.47
C TYR A 261 -2.01 18.09 -13.91
N ARG A 262 -2.89 18.89 -13.28
CA ARG A 262 -2.93 20.34 -13.54
C ARG A 262 -1.64 21.03 -13.13
N ASP A 263 -1.07 20.67 -11.99
CA ASP A 263 0.20 21.23 -11.52
C ASP A 263 1.35 20.81 -12.43
N TYR A 264 1.33 19.55 -12.91
CA TYR A 264 2.25 19.07 -13.93
C TYR A 264 2.18 19.88 -15.23
N ILE A 265 0.97 20.16 -15.76
CA ILE A 265 0.82 20.98 -16.96
C ILE A 265 1.45 22.36 -16.78
N THR A 266 1.21 23.00 -15.64
CA THR A 266 1.77 24.32 -15.32
C THR A 266 3.30 24.26 -15.32
N ALA A 267 3.88 23.34 -14.54
CA ALA A 267 5.33 23.17 -14.44
C ALA A 267 5.99 22.80 -15.78
N TYR A 268 5.32 21.96 -16.59
CA TYR A 268 5.81 21.53 -17.89
C TYR A 268 5.82 22.68 -18.91
N LYS A 269 4.77 23.51 -18.92
CA LYS A 269 4.69 24.68 -19.80
C LYS A 269 5.64 25.80 -19.39
N ASP A 270 5.90 25.96 -18.10
CA ASP A 270 6.91 26.90 -17.61
C ASP A 270 8.32 26.48 -18.05
N LYS A 271 8.61 25.18 -18.08
CA LYS A 271 9.90 24.62 -18.52
C LYS A 271 10.09 24.59 -20.04
N HIS A 272 9.03 24.30 -20.80
CA HIS A 272 9.13 24.02 -22.25
C HIS A 272 8.38 25.02 -23.16
N GLY A 273 7.75 26.05 -22.58
CA GLY A 273 7.00 27.08 -23.31
C GLY A 273 5.48 26.82 -23.38
N ILE A 274 4.70 27.90 -23.51
CA ILE A 274 3.23 27.89 -23.44
C ILE A 274 2.57 27.00 -24.51
N GLU A 275 3.20 26.90 -25.68
CA GLU A 275 2.74 26.11 -26.84
C GLU A 275 3.17 24.64 -26.79
N ALA A 276 3.92 24.23 -25.76
CA ALA A 276 4.37 22.85 -25.63
C ALA A 276 3.18 21.87 -25.54
N ARG A 277 3.23 20.82 -26.36
CA ARG A 277 2.23 19.75 -26.33
C ARG A 277 2.45 18.90 -25.08
N VAL A 278 1.49 18.94 -24.16
CA VAL A 278 1.51 18.14 -22.93
C VAL A 278 0.74 16.85 -23.16
N MET A 279 1.22 15.75 -22.58
CA MET A 279 0.50 14.48 -22.59
C MET A 279 -0.86 14.58 -21.90
N VAL A 280 -1.81 13.73 -22.32
CA VAL A 280 -3.15 13.70 -21.72
C VAL A 280 -3.15 13.08 -20.32
N GLU A 281 -4.06 13.52 -19.45
CA GLU A 281 -4.20 13.05 -18.05
C GLU A 281 -4.18 11.52 -17.93
N SER A 282 -4.94 10.84 -18.78
CA SER A 282 -5.00 9.38 -18.74
C SER A 282 -3.67 8.69 -19.04
N THR A 283 -2.76 9.33 -19.78
CA THR A 283 -1.41 8.84 -20.05
C THR A 283 -0.49 9.15 -18.88
N PHE A 284 -0.52 10.37 -18.35
CA PHE A 284 0.18 10.76 -17.12
C PHE A 284 -0.14 9.82 -15.96
N THR A 285 -1.42 9.54 -15.73
CA THR A 285 -1.89 8.65 -14.66
C THR A 285 -1.47 7.19 -14.88
N LYS A 286 -1.31 6.73 -16.13
CA LYS A 286 -0.77 5.40 -16.43
C LYS A 286 0.72 5.31 -16.13
N ILE A 287 1.50 6.33 -16.52
CA ILE A 287 2.94 6.42 -16.25
C ILE A 287 3.16 6.47 -14.74
N TRP A 288 2.42 7.31 -14.01
CA TRP A 288 2.46 7.34 -12.54
C TRP A 288 2.21 5.95 -11.96
N LYS A 289 1.09 5.31 -12.29
CA LYS A 289 0.75 3.99 -11.71
C LYS A 289 1.78 2.89 -12.04
N ALA A 290 2.53 3.04 -13.11
CA ALA A 290 3.57 2.09 -13.52
C ALA A 290 4.92 2.37 -12.84
N LEU A 291 5.37 3.63 -12.83
CA LEU A 291 6.70 4.02 -12.35
C LEU A 291 6.75 4.37 -10.86
N MET A 292 5.62 4.79 -10.28
CA MET A 292 5.52 5.22 -8.89
C MET A 292 4.23 4.66 -8.22
N PRO A 293 3.98 3.33 -8.26
CA PRO A 293 2.80 2.71 -7.64
C PRO A 293 2.72 2.92 -6.11
N GLU A 294 3.84 3.26 -5.48
CA GLU A 294 3.99 3.61 -4.09
C GLU A 294 3.44 5.00 -3.77
N LEU A 295 3.33 5.93 -4.74
CA LEU A 295 2.69 7.22 -4.53
C LEU A 295 1.17 7.11 -4.71
N GLN A 296 0.43 7.22 -3.61
CA GLN A 296 -1.03 7.00 -3.56
C GLN A 296 -1.77 8.18 -2.92
N PHE A 297 -3.10 8.21 -3.00
CA PHE A 297 -3.90 9.21 -2.26
C PHE A 297 -4.34 8.66 -0.91
N MET A 298 -4.35 9.51 0.12
CA MET A 298 -4.91 9.13 1.41
C MET A 298 -6.39 8.76 1.25
N PRO A 299 -6.84 7.60 1.77
CA PRO A 299 -8.26 7.29 1.81
C PRO A 299 -8.99 8.26 2.78
N PRO A 300 -10.26 8.62 2.53
CA PRO A 300 -11.02 9.60 3.30
C PRO A 300 -11.37 9.23 4.77
N LYS A 301 -10.61 8.32 5.39
CA LYS A 301 -10.82 7.81 6.76
C LYS A 301 -9.52 7.62 7.55
N SER A 302 -8.63 8.60 7.53
CA SER A 302 -7.57 8.70 8.53
C SER A 302 -7.93 9.77 9.55
N ASP A 303 -7.73 9.48 10.83
CA ASP A 303 -7.79 10.52 11.87
C ASP A 303 -6.83 11.64 11.46
N LEU A 304 -7.40 12.80 11.17
CA LEU A 304 -6.65 13.97 10.73
C LEU A 304 -6.11 14.69 11.97
N CYS A 305 -4.90 15.25 11.85
CA CYS A 305 -4.38 16.13 12.88
C CYS A 305 -5.21 17.42 12.91
N GLU A 306 -5.94 17.64 14.00
CA GLU A 306 -6.77 18.83 14.23
C GLU A 306 -5.95 20.12 14.05
N THR A 307 -4.71 20.13 14.54
CA THR A 307 -3.78 21.25 14.35
C THR A 307 -3.50 21.52 12.88
N CYS A 308 -3.26 20.47 12.08
CA CYS A 308 -3.04 20.60 10.64
C CYS A 308 -4.28 21.15 9.93
N GLU A 309 -5.47 20.62 10.25
CA GLU A 309 -6.71 21.08 9.62
C GLU A 309 -7.03 22.53 9.98
N THR A 310 -6.87 22.90 11.25
CA THR A 310 -7.04 24.29 11.70
C THR A 310 -6.05 25.23 11.00
N MET A 311 -4.77 24.87 10.90
CA MET A 311 -3.77 25.68 10.23
C MET A 311 -4.05 25.81 8.72
N LYS A 312 -4.44 24.73 8.04
CA LYS A 312 -4.85 24.78 6.63
C LYS A 312 -6.04 25.72 6.42
N MET A 313 -7.06 25.62 7.27
CA MET A 313 -8.21 26.53 7.20
C MET A 313 -7.78 27.99 7.42
N ASN A 314 -6.92 28.26 8.40
CA ASN A 314 -6.41 29.60 8.66
C ASN A 314 -5.59 30.15 7.48
N ILE A 315 -4.76 29.33 6.83
CA ILE A 315 -4.00 29.71 5.61
C ILE A 315 -4.94 30.03 4.44
N GLN A 316 -6.04 29.29 4.31
CA GLN A 316 -7.04 29.49 3.25
C GLN A 316 -7.89 30.75 3.48
N CYS A 317 -8.25 31.04 4.73
CA CYS A 317 -9.11 32.17 5.09
C CYS A 317 -8.34 33.49 5.31
N ALA A 318 -7.01 33.44 5.48
CA ALA A 318 -6.20 34.64 5.68
C ALA A 318 -6.14 35.49 4.40
N THR A 319 -6.68 36.71 4.48
CA THR A 319 -6.62 37.72 3.41
C THR A 319 -5.34 38.57 3.47
N GLU A 320 -4.77 38.73 4.67
CA GLU A 320 -3.53 39.46 4.92
C GLU A 320 -2.31 38.56 4.67
N HIS A 321 -1.35 39.06 3.88
CA HIS A 321 -0.15 38.30 3.50
C HIS A 321 0.70 37.91 4.72
N GLU A 322 0.88 38.81 5.68
CA GLU A 322 1.67 38.57 6.89
C GLU A 322 1.10 37.42 7.74
N LYS A 323 -0.23 37.45 7.99
CA LYS A 323 -0.92 36.36 8.71
C LYS A 323 -0.84 35.03 7.97
N LYS A 324 -0.96 35.06 6.63
CA LYS A 324 -0.84 33.86 5.81
C LYS A 324 0.57 33.26 5.89
N LEU A 325 1.60 34.09 5.88
CA LEU A 325 2.99 33.67 6.07
C LEU A 325 3.19 33.05 7.47
N GLU A 326 2.73 33.73 8.52
CA GLU A 326 2.82 33.24 9.91
C GLU A 326 2.13 31.87 10.09
N TYR A 327 0.93 31.69 9.55
CA TYR A 327 0.24 30.39 9.61
C TYR A 327 0.97 29.31 8.83
N THR A 328 1.58 29.66 7.69
CA THR A 328 2.36 28.73 6.86
C THR A 328 3.63 28.29 7.59
N GLU A 329 4.36 29.21 8.20
CA GLU A 329 5.55 28.90 9.02
C GLU A 329 5.21 27.99 10.20
N LYS A 330 4.12 28.29 10.93
CA LYS A 330 3.62 27.43 12.02
C LYS A 330 3.23 26.04 11.53
N PHE A 331 2.62 25.95 10.35
CA PHE A 331 2.25 24.68 9.73
C PHE A 331 3.47 23.85 9.35
N LEU A 332 4.46 24.45 8.68
CA LEU A 332 5.72 23.78 8.33
C LEU A 332 6.50 23.33 9.56
N ALA A 333 6.56 24.17 10.60
CA ALA A 333 7.21 23.81 11.87
C ALA A 333 6.52 22.61 12.55
N HIS A 334 5.19 22.54 12.52
CA HIS A 334 4.44 21.39 13.05
C HIS A 334 4.70 20.11 12.24
N LEU A 335 4.76 20.20 10.90
CA LEU A 335 5.08 19.06 10.05
C LEU A 335 6.52 18.56 10.25
N ASN A 336 7.48 19.47 10.29
CA ASN A 336 8.89 19.14 10.55
C ASN A 336 9.03 18.44 11.91
N ARG A 337 8.39 18.96 12.96
CA ARG A 337 8.35 18.30 14.26
C ARG A 337 7.78 16.89 14.17
N ALA A 338 6.64 16.70 13.50
CA ALA A 338 6.04 15.37 13.34
C ALA A 338 6.95 14.40 12.57
N GLN A 339 7.70 14.90 11.59
CA GLN A 339 8.69 14.13 10.85
C GLN A 339 9.87 13.72 11.75
N GLN A 340 10.43 14.64 12.54
CA GLN A 340 11.53 14.34 13.46
C GLN A 340 11.16 13.26 14.49
N GLU A 341 9.96 13.36 15.08
CA GLU A 341 9.43 12.34 15.99
C GLU A 341 9.30 10.97 15.31
N ARG A 342 8.91 10.98 14.02
CA ARG A 342 8.79 9.76 13.23
C ARG A 342 10.14 9.13 12.91
N GLU A 343 11.11 9.94 12.54
CA GLU A 343 12.48 9.50 12.28
C GLU A 343 13.09 8.89 13.54
N TYR A 344 12.87 9.53 14.71
CA TYR A 344 13.30 9.00 16.00
C TYR A 344 12.67 7.65 16.35
N TYR A 345 11.36 7.52 16.16
CA TYR A 345 10.65 6.24 16.32
C TYR A 345 11.24 5.13 15.41
N ASN A 346 11.46 5.44 14.14
CA ASN A 346 12.03 4.48 13.18
C ASN A 346 13.47 4.10 13.53
N ALA A 347 14.28 5.07 14.00
CA ALA A 347 15.65 4.83 14.44
C ALA A 347 15.68 3.88 15.65
N ASN A 348 14.81 4.10 16.65
CA ASN A 348 14.70 3.22 17.81
C ASN A 348 14.31 1.78 17.42
N ILE A 349 13.42 1.61 16.45
CA ILE A 349 13.09 0.27 15.91
C ILE A 349 14.31 -0.35 15.24
N LYS A 350 15.01 0.40 14.38
CA LYS A 350 16.18 -0.11 13.65
C LYS A 350 17.26 -0.59 14.61
N LEU A 351 17.54 0.19 15.67
CA LEU A 351 18.48 -0.18 16.73
C LEU A 351 18.05 -1.45 17.46
N ALA A 352 16.78 -1.52 17.90
CA ALA A 352 16.27 -2.70 18.60
C ALA A 352 16.30 -3.98 17.73
N VAL A 353 16.07 -3.84 16.42
CA VAL A 353 16.17 -4.96 15.47
C VAL A 353 17.61 -5.41 15.31
N GLU A 354 18.56 -4.48 15.23
CA GLU A 354 19.98 -4.83 15.09
C GLU A 354 20.49 -5.54 16.35
N ASP A 355 20.22 -4.99 17.53
CA ASP A 355 20.56 -5.63 18.81
C ASP A 355 19.90 -7.02 18.92
N GLY A 356 18.64 -7.13 18.49
CA GLY A 356 17.89 -8.38 18.52
C GLY A 356 18.51 -9.51 17.68
N LYS A 357 19.18 -9.20 16.56
CA LYS A 357 19.89 -10.21 15.74
C LYS A 357 21.05 -10.87 16.51
N HIS A 358 21.66 -10.12 17.42
CA HIS A 358 22.77 -10.60 18.24
C HIS A 358 22.30 -11.23 19.57
N ASN A 359 21.02 -11.12 19.91
CA ASN A 359 20.46 -11.70 21.11
C ASN A 359 20.18 -13.20 20.91
N LEU A 360 20.92 -14.05 21.64
CA LEU A 360 20.72 -15.50 21.61
C LEU A 360 19.46 -15.96 22.36
N ASN A 361 18.92 -15.11 23.25
CA ASN A 361 17.71 -15.41 24.00
C ASN A 361 16.48 -15.29 23.10
N LYS A 362 15.64 -16.32 23.09
CA LYS A 362 14.39 -16.33 22.32
C LYS A 362 13.19 -15.98 23.19
N VAL A 363 12.18 -15.35 22.59
CA VAL A 363 10.89 -15.06 23.24
C VAL A 363 10.29 -16.36 23.79
N GLY A 364 9.89 -16.34 25.07
CA GLY A 364 9.35 -17.51 25.76
C GLY A 364 10.39 -18.42 26.41
N SER A 365 11.68 -18.13 26.26
CA SER A 365 12.71 -18.68 27.15
C SER A 365 12.54 -18.08 28.56
N GLN A 366 12.86 -18.84 29.62
CA GLN A 366 12.91 -18.31 30.99
C GLN A 366 14.17 -17.44 31.20
N ALA A 367 14.45 -16.56 30.24
CA ALA A 367 15.57 -15.63 30.36
C ALA A 367 15.36 -14.75 31.60
N LEU A 368 16.44 -14.59 32.37
CA LEU A 368 16.46 -13.62 33.45
C LEU A 368 16.47 -12.21 32.85
N PHE A 369 15.92 -11.24 33.57
CA PHE A 369 16.03 -9.83 33.16
C PHE A 369 17.49 -9.38 33.22
N LYS A 370 17.87 -8.44 32.33
CA LYS A 370 19.17 -7.77 32.31
C LYS A 370 20.38 -8.66 32.04
N THR A 371 20.23 -9.68 31.21
CA THR A 371 21.32 -10.59 30.78
C THR A 371 21.96 -10.21 29.45
N PHE A 372 21.38 -9.29 28.69
CA PHE A 372 21.82 -8.90 27.36
C PHE A 372 21.95 -7.38 27.24
N GLU A 373 23.11 -6.93 26.77
CA GLU A 373 23.39 -5.52 26.50
C GLU A 373 22.75 -5.12 25.17
N GLY A 374 21.48 -4.74 25.21
CA GLY A 374 20.75 -4.33 24.02
C GLY A 374 19.38 -3.73 24.35
N ILE A 375 18.66 -3.39 23.29
CA ILE A 375 17.42 -2.62 23.34
C ILE A 375 16.21 -3.48 22.96
N ALA A 376 15.23 -3.53 23.84
CA ALA A 376 13.87 -3.97 23.50
C ALA A 376 13.04 -2.73 23.10
N HIS A 377 12.39 -2.76 21.94
CA HIS A 377 11.41 -1.75 21.57
C HIS A 377 9.99 -2.34 21.55
N VAL A 378 9.11 -1.73 22.36
CA VAL A 378 7.72 -2.15 22.52
C VAL A 378 6.77 -1.00 22.19
N GLY A 379 5.87 -1.24 21.24
CA GLY A 379 4.74 -0.35 20.95
C GLY A 379 3.43 -0.92 21.48
N TYR A 380 2.52 -0.10 22.01
CA TYR A 380 1.19 -0.59 22.38
C TYR A 380 0.07 0.43 22.18
N ASP A 381 -1.12 -0.06 21.85
CA ASP A 381 -2.30 0.76 21.63
C ASP A 381 -3.61 -0.01 21.82
N TRP A 382 -4.70 0.73 22.01
CA TRP A 382 -6.06 0.23 22.05
C TRP A 382 -6.73 0.35 20.68
N ALA A 383 -7.11 -0.78 20.09
CA ALA A 383 -7.91 -0.74 18.88
C ALA A 383 -9.34 -0.24 19.15
N GLN A 384 -10.03 0.11 18.07
CA GLN A 384 -11.47 0.26 18.08
C GLN A 384 -12.13 -1.05 18.53
N ASN A 385 -13.09 -0.96 19.44
CA ASN A 385 -13.80 -2.13 19.94
C ASN A 385 -14.53 -2.83 18.78
N VAL A 386 -14.50 -4.16 18.79
CA VAL A 386 -15.31 -5.00 17.90
C VAL A 386 -16.59 -5.43 18.65
N GLN A 387 -17.53 -6.04 17.93
CA GLN A 387 -18.87 -6.33 18.44
C GLN A 387 -19.25 -7.79 18.21
N ILE A 388 -19.96 -8.38 19.16
CA ILE A 388 -20.56 -9.71 19.00
C ILE A 388 -22.07 -9.66 19.27
N PRO A 389 -22.90 -10.29 18.41
CA PRO A 389 -22.54 -10.92 17.15
C PRO A 389 -22.19 -9.91 16.05
N TYR A 390 -21.46 -10.37 15.03
CA TYR A 390 -21.20 -9.65 13.80
C TYR A 390 -21.36 -10.59 12.59
N SER A 391 -21.88 -10.04 11.48
CA SER A 391 -22.00 -10.74 10.21
C SER A 391 -21.68 -9.77 9.07
N PRO A 392 -20.95 -10.20 8.03
CA PRO A 392 -20.73 -9.38 6.83
C PRO A 392 -22.05 -9.01 6.14
N GLN A 393 -23.06 -9.87 6.25
CA GLN A 393 -24.43 -9.62 5.82
C GLN A 393 -25.28 -9.22 7.03
N GLN A 394 -25.00 -8.03 7.57
CA GLN A 394 -25.65 -7.57 8.79
C GLN A 394 -27.13 -7.24 8.54
N ILE A 395 -28.01 -7.78 9.38
CA ILE A 395 -29.45 -7.51 9.31
C ILE A 395 -29.69 -6.06 9.76
N GLY A 396 -30.46 -5.31 8.98
CA GLY A 396 -30.70 -3.87 9.17
C GLY A 396 -31.11 -3.47 10.59
N SER A 397 -31.88 -4.31 11.27
CA SER A 397 -32.35 -4.05 12.65
C SER A 397 -31.24 -4.10 13.71
N LEU A 398 -30.09 -4.74 13.43
CA LEU A 398 -28.96 -4.79 14.36
C LEU A 398 -28.19 -3.45 14.40
N PHE A 399 -28.27 -2.61 13.35
CA PHE A 399 -27.62 -1.28 13.33
C PHE A 399 -28.14 -0.31 14.41
N PHE A 400 -29.38 -0.53 14.87
CA PHE A 400 -30.03 0.30 15.90
C PHE A 400 -29.90 -0.29 17.31
N LYS A 401 -29.24 -1.45 17.44
CA LYS A 401 -29.05 -2.13 18.72
C LYS A 401 -27.64 -1.89 19.24
N SER A 402 -27.41 -2.29 20.48
CA SER A 402 -26.08 -2.21 21.10
C SER A 402 -25.57 -3.63 21.39
N PRO A 403 -24.88 -4.26 20.41
CA PRO A 403 -24.23 -5.55 20.61
C PRO A 403 -23.21 -5.51 21.76
N GLN A 404 -22.78 -6.68 22.19
CA GLN A 404 -21.75 -6.81 23.22
C GLN A 404 -20.41 -6.37 22.66
N LYS A 405 -19.67 -5.56 23.44
CA LYS A 405 -18.37 -5.02 23.02
C LYS A 405 -17.26 -5.99 23.40
N VAL A 406 -16.35 -6.21 22.46
CA VAL A 406 -15.08 -6.88 22.70
C VAL A 406 -13.97 -5.86 22.48
N HIS A 407 -13.14 -5.69 23.49
CA HIS A 407 -12.03 -4.77 23.50
C HIS A 407 -10.75 -5.48 23.02
N LEU A 408 -9.96 -4.76 22.23
CA LEU A 408 -8.70 -5.23 21.69
C LEU A 408 -7.58 -4.28 22.11
N PHE A 409 -6.56 -4.81 22.78
CA PHE A 409 -5.34 -4.09 23.13
C PHE A 409 -4.14 -4.83 22.53
N GLY A 410 -3.33 -4.13 21.76
CA GLY A 410 -2.16 -4.70 21.10
C GLY A 410 -0.89 -4.23 21.78
N VAL A 411 0.03 -5.16 22.05
CA VAL A 411 1.41 -4.86 22.45
C VAL A 411 2.32 -5.56 21.47
N CYS A 412 3.15 -4.82 20.76
CA CYS A 412 4.05 -5.29 19.72
C CYS A 412 5.51 -5.13 20.14
N ASN A 413 6.27 -6.21 20.12
CA ASN A 413 7.73 -6.16 20.29
C ASN A 413 8.39 -6.16 18.91
N THR A 414 9.09 -5.08 18.56
CA THR A 414 9.70 -4.90 17.24
C THR A 414 11.14 -5.37 17.14
N GLY A 415 11.80 -5.72 18.25
CA GLY A 415 13.21 -6.10 18.26
C GLY A 415 13.50 -7.45 17.60
N ASN A 416 12.48 -8.30 17.43
CA ASN A 416 12.64 -9.65 16.89
C ASN A 416 12.42 -9.76 15.37
N PHE A 417 12.57 -8.67 14.60
CA PHE A 417 12.32 -8.71 13.16
C PHE A 417 13.25 -9.72 12.45
N PRO A 418 12.75 -10.59 11.53
CA PRO A 418 11.41 -10.60 10.92
C PRO A 418 10.32 -11.34 11.72
N HIS A 419 10.66 -11.93 12.87
CA HIS A 419 9.74 -12.65 13.77
C HIS A 419 9.07 -11.74 14.82
N THR A 420 8.88 -10.46 14.49
CA THR A 420 8.10 -9.50 15.29
C THR A 420 6.73 -10.10 15.62
N GLN A 421 6.28 -9.93 16.87
CA GLN A 421 4.99 -10.45 17.33
C GLN A 421 4.22 -9.36 18.04
N GLN A 422 2.91 -9.30 17.77
CA GLN A 422 1.94 -8.53 18.52
C GLN A 422 1.01 -9.46 19.30
N ILE A 423 1.09 -9.35 20.63
CA ILE A 423 0.08 -9.92 21.53
C ILE A 423 -1.14 -8.99 21.48
N ASN A 424 -2.27 -9.56 21.09
CA ASN A 424 -3.56 -8.91 21.02
C ASN A 424 -4.44 -9.46 22.15
N TYR A 425 -4.62 -8.67 23.20
CA TYR A 425 -5.52 -9.01 24.29
C TYR A 425 -6.97 -8.84 23.84
N VAL A 426 -7.72 -9.94 23.89
CA VAL A 426 -9.14 -10.00 23.53
C VAL A 426 -9.91 -10.07 24.85
N ILE A 427 -10.62 -8.98 25.17
CA ILE A 427 -11.26 -8.77 26.48
C ILE A 427 -12.75 -8.47 26.26
N ASP A 428 -13.61 -9.32 26.79
CA ASP A 428 -15.06 -9.06 26.77
C ASP A 428 -15.46 -7.87 27.67
N GLU A 429 -16.58 -7.20 27.38
CA GLU A 429 -17.10 -6.14 28.26
C GLU A 429 -17.37 -6.61 29.70
N ALA A 430 -17.64 -7.91 29.92
CA ALA A 430 -17.79 -8.54 31.24
C ALA A 430 -16.46 -8.91 31.92
N GLU A 431 -15.35 -8.82 31.20
CA GLU A 431 -14.00 -9.23 31.63
C GLU A 431 -13.12 -8.01 31.95
N MET A 432 -13.67 -6.80 31.93
CA MET A 432 -12.95 -5.58 32.31
C MET A 432 -12.72 -5.52 33.84
N PRO A 433 -11.59 -4.95 34.31
CA PRO A 433 -11.30 -4.86 35.74
C PRO A 433 -12.32 -3.96 36.46
N ASP A 434 -12.64 -4.31 37.70
CA ASP A 434 -13.52 -3.50 38.55
C ASP A 434 -12.77 -2.31 39.17
N ASP A 435 -12.47 -1.29 38.35
CA ASP A 435 -11.85 -0.04 38.81
C ASP A 435 -12.87 1.11 38.98
N GLY A 436 -14.14 0.76 39.16
CA GLY A 436 -15.27 1.68 39.29
C GLY A 436 -15.95 2.04 37.97
N LYS A 437 -15.29 1.82 36.81
CA LYS A 437 -15.86 2.02 35.46
C LYS A 437 -15.55 0.81 34.57
N GLN A 438 -16.51 0.33 33.78
CA GLN A 438 -16.26 -0.71 32.75
C GLN A 438 -15.59 -0.09 31.51
N GLU A 439 -14.41 0.49 31.69
CA GLU A 439 -13.72 1.28 30.67
C GLU A 439 -12.22 0.94 30.59
N LYS A 440 -11.59 1.37 29.51
CA LYS A 440 -10.15 1.28 29.26
C LYS A 440 -9.39 2.21 30.22
N GLY A 441 -9.21 1.78 31.47
CA GLY A 441 -8.54 2.53 32.53
C GLY A 441 -7.05 2.19 32.69
N VAL A 442 -6.33 3.02 33.45
CA VAL A 442 -4.89 2.85 33.75
C VAL A 442 -4.55 1.47 34.33
N ASN A 443 -5.34 0.96 35.28
CA ASN A 443 -5.10 -0.36 35.88
C ASN A 443 -5.19 -1.48 34.82
N CYS A 444 -6.16 -1.38 33.91
CA CYS A 444 -6.28 -2.31 32.79
C CYS A 444 -5.03 -2.22 31.91
N THR A 445 -4.73 -1.05 31.36
CA THR A 445 -3.62 -0.86 30.42
C THR A 445 -2.29 -1.32 31.00
N LEU A 446 -1.92 -0.85 32.19
CA LEU A 446 -0.62 -1.18 32.80
C LEU A 446 -0.49 -2.67 33.15
N SER A 447 -1.59 -3.34 33.51
CA SER A 447 -1.57 -4.80 33.74
C SER A 447 -1.27 -5.58 32.46
N LEU A 448 -1.88 -5.16 31.34
CA LEU A 448 -1.65 -5.79 30.03
C LEU A 448 -0.23 -5.50 29.51
N VAL A 449 0.26 -4.27 29.68
CA VAL A 449 1.63 -3.88 29.34
C VAL A 449 2.63 -4.68 30.18
N TRP A 450 2.41 -4.78 31.49
CA TRP A 450 3.31 -5.54 32.37
C TRP A 450 3.38 -7.02 32.00
N HIS A 451 2.23 -7.67 31.76
CA HIS A 451 2.20 -9.06 31.28
C HIS A 451 2.91 -9.22 29.93
N ALA A 452 2.75 -8.27 29.01
CA ALA A 452 3.45 -8.32 27.71
C ALA A 452 4.96 -8.18 27.87
N ILE A 453 5.43 -7.23 28.70
CA ILE A 453 6.86 -7.04 29.00
C ILE A 453 7.46 -8.34 29.57
N GLN A 454 6.77 -8.98 30.51
CA GLN A 454 7.23 -10.26 31.07
C GLN A 454 7.34 -11.36 30.02
N ARG A 455 6.39 -11.42 29.09
CA ARG A 455 6.37 -12.43 28.03
C ARG A 455 7.41 -12.17 26.93
N TYR A 456 7.70 -10.91 26.66
CA TYR A 456 8.68 -10.51 25.65
C TYR A 456 10.11 -10.45 26.16
N ASN A 457 10.34 -10.70 27.44
CA ASN A 457 11.68 -10.62 28.02
C ASN A 457 12.65 -11.58 27.32
N CYS A 458 13.69 -11.01 26.71
CA CYS A 458 14.86 -11.74 26.21
C CYS A 458 16.14 -11.22 26.88
N GLY A 459 16.03 -10.56 28.04
CA GLY A 459 17.15 -10.14 28.88
C GLY A 459 17.73 -8.77 28.54
N GLU A 460 17.14 -8.01 27.63
CA GLU A 460 17.58 -6.66 27.27
C GLU A 460 17.66 -5.75 28.50
N LYS A 461 18.71 -4.92 28.57
CA LYS A 461 18.89 -3.95 29.65
C LYS A 461 18.16 -2.64 29.43
N LYS A 462 17.89 -2.26 28.19
CA LYS A 462 17.16 -1.04 27.84
C LYS A 462 15.81 -1.36 27.22
N LEU A 463 14.77 -0.69 27.69
CA LEU A 463 13.41 -0.76 27.12
C LEU A 463 13.00 0.59 26.56
N ILE A 464 12.64 0.63 25.28
CA ILE A 464 12.05 1.80 24.63
C ILE A 464 10.58 1.52 24.37
N ILE A 465 9.72 2.39 24.88
CA ILE A 465 8.26 2.33 24.72
C ILE A 465 7.81 3.43 23.78
N THR A 466 6.99 3.08 22.79
CA THR A 466 6.26 4.07 21.99
C THR A 466 4.75 3.84 22.10
N CYS A 467 4.00 4.88 22.46
CA CYS A 467 2.54 4.80 22.53
C CYS A 467 1.85 6.12 22.15
N ASP A 468 0.53 6.07 22.03
CA ASP A 468 -0.27 7.25 21.70
C ASP A 468 -0.31 8.27 22.86
N ASN A 469 -0.54 9.54 22.50
CA ASN A 469 -0.66 10.62 23.48
C ASN A 469 -2.08 10.65 24.11
N CYS A 470 -2.50 9.53 24.73
CA CYS A 470 -3.79 9.42 25.42
C CYS A 470 -3.65 9.69 26.92
N VAL A 471 -4.18 10.82 27.39
CA VAL A 471 -4.09 11.26 28.80
C VAL A 471 -4.72 10.26 29.77
N GLY A 472 -5.90 9.72 29.42
CA GLY A 472 -6.66 8.85 30.32
C GLY A 472 -6.05 7.47 30.55
N GLN A 473 -5.23 6.99 29.61
CA GLN A 473 -4.70 5.62 29.58
C GLN A 473 -3.18 5.57 29.69
N ASN A 474 -2.49 6.33 28.84
CA ASN A 474 -1.06 6.16 28.60
C ASN A 474 -0.22 7.28 29.21
N LYS A 475 -0.64 8.54 29.02
CA LYS A 475 0.11 9.73 29.47
C LYS A 475 -0.46 10.32 30.75
N ASN A 476 -0.18 9.64 31.86
CA ASN A 476 -0.56 10.08 33.20
C ASN A 476 0.54 9.78 34.22
N SER A 477 0.42 10.33 35.43
CA SER A 477 1.44 10.15 36.48
C SER A 477 1.63 8.68 36.87
N TYR A 478 0.58 7.86 36.84
CA TYR A 478 0.68 6.44 37.19
C TYR A 478 1.53 5.67 36.19
N SER A 479 1.50 6.02 34.91
CA SER A 479 2.42 5.44 33.91
C SER A 479 3.87 5.79 34.22
N LEU A 480 4.17 7.04 34.60
CA LEU A 480 5.54 7.40 35.00
C LEU A 480 5.99 6.63 36.24
N PHE A 481 5.11 6.47 37.23
CA PHE A 481 5.38 5.67 38.43
C PHE A 481 5.61 4.20 38.08
N PHE A 482 4.84 3.65 37.13
CA PHE A 482 4.98 2.28 36.67
C PHE A 482 6.35 2.03 36.02
N TYR A 483 6.81 2.89 35.12
CA TYR A 483 8.13 2.70 34.50
C TYR A 483 9.27 2.91 35.49
N SER A 484 9.15 3.86 36.41
CA SER A 484 10.10 3.96 37.53
C SER A 484 10.09 2.71 38.42
N TRP A 485 8.93 2.11 38.64
CA TRP A 485 8.80 0.87 39.40
C TRP A 485 9.47 -0.33 38.72
N LEU A 486 9.44 -0.41 37.38
CA LEU A 486 10.17 -1.45 36.64
C LEU A 486 11.70 -1.34 36.81
N ILE A 487 12.24 -0.12 36.86
CA ILE A 487 13.66 0.14 37.17
C ILE A 487 13.98 -0.34 38.60
N ASP A 488 13.19 0.08 39.59
CA ASP A 488 13.42 -0.29 41.00
C ASP A 488 13.33 -1.81 41.21
N ARG A 489 12.48 -2.48 40.42
CA ARG A 489 12.37 -3.94 40.40
C ARG A 489 13.53 -4.67 39.72
N GLY A 490 14.49 -3.93 39.15
CA GLY A 490 15.65 -4.48 38.47
C GLY A 490 15.30 -5.19 37.15
N MET A 491 14.18 -4.85 36.51
CA MET A 491 13.81 -5.44 35.22
C MET A 491 14.61 -4.85 34.06
N TYR A 492 14.94 -3.56 34.14
CA TYR A 492 15.74 -2.83 33.15
C TYR A 492 16.70 -1.88 33.87
N ASP A 493 17.81 -1.56 33.22
CA ASP A 493 18.73 -0.50 33.69
C ASP A 493 18.31 0.87 33.15
N GLU A 494 17.66 0.89 31.98
CA GLU A 494 17.18 2.11 31.33
C GLU A 494 15.81 1.91 30.70
N ILE A 495 14.91 2.87 30.87
CA ILE A 495 13.60 2.89 30.21
C ILE A 495 13.37 4.25 29.58
N GLU A 496 12.95 4.24 28.32
CA GLU A 496 12.54 5.42 27.58
C GLU A 496 11.07 5.29 27.19
N LEU A 497 10.26 6.31 27.49
CA LEU A 497 8.84 6.37 27.18
C LEU A 497 8.58 7.55 26.24
N ASN A 498 8.20 7.23 25.02
CA ASN A 498 7.97 8.17 23.93
C ASN A 498 6.49 8.20 23.52
N PHE A 499 5.98 9.41 23.33
CA PHE A 499 4.61 9.65 22.91
C PHE A 499 4.58 10.18 21.48
N MET A 500 3.71 9.63 20.63
CA MET A 500 3.53 10.13 19.27
C MET A 500 2.71 11.43 19.24
N ILE A 501 2.96 12.32 18.26
CA ILE A 501 2.17 13.54 18.08
C ILE A 501 0.74 13.18 17.65
N SER A 502 -0.26 13.74 18.34
CA SER A 502 -1.67 13.51 18.07
C SER A 502 -2.05 13.82 16.60
N GLY A 503 -2.76 12.89 15.96
CA GLY A 503 -3.11 12.97 14.54
C GLY A 503 -1.98 12.57 13.57
N HIS A 504 -0.77 12.35 14.08
CA HIS A 504 0.38 11.76 13.38
C HIS A 504 0.80 10.44 14.06
N THR A 505 -0.15 9.77 14.72
CA THR A 505 0.10 8.68 15.66
C THR A 505 0.24 7.30 15.03
N LYS A 506 -0.05 7.14 13.73
CA LYS A 506 -0.11 5.81 13.09
C LYS A 506 1.19 5.04 13.25
N PHE A 507 1.21 3.92 13.94
CA PHE A 507 2.43 3.14 14.20
C PHE A 507 2.16 1.63 14.09
N ILE A 508 3.14 0.79 14.48
CA ILE A 508 3.10 -0.65 14.14
C ILE A 508 1.83 -1.36 14.61
N CYS A 509 1.27 -0.98 15.76
CA CYS A 509 0.04 -1.57 16.30
C CYS A 509 -1.18 -1.35 15.39
N ASP A 510 -1.28 -0.19 14.73
CA ASP A 510 -2.37 0.11 13.79
C ASP A 510 -2.36 -0.80 12.57
N GLY A 511 -1.18 -1.18 12.10
CA GLY A 511 -1.01 -2.14 10.99
C GLY A 511 -1.58 -3.50 11.37
N CYS A 512 -1.20 -4.00 12.55
CA CYS A 512 -1.68 -5.26 13.11
C CYS A 512 -3.20 -5.28 13.28
N PHE A 513 -3.78 -4.23 13.85
CA PHE A 513 -5.22 -4.09 14.00
C PHE A 513 -5.94 -4.01 12.65
N GLY A 514 -5.32 -3.37 11.66
CA GLY A 514 -5.82 -3.32 10.28
C GLY A 514 -6.03 -4.72 9.70
N LEU A 515 -5.06 -5.62 9.86
CA LEU A 515 -5.14 -7.01 9.40
C LEU A 515 -6.26 -7.79 10.10
N ILE A 516 -6.38 -7.63 11.43
CA ILE A 516 -7.48 -8.22 12.21
C ILE A 516 -8.82 -7.73 11.70
N LYS A 517 -8.96 -6.42 11.46
CA LYS A 517 -10.20 -5.78 11.02
C LYS A 517 -10.62 -6.24 9.62
N ILE A 518 -9.68 -6.42 8.70
CA ILE A 518 -9.96 -6.95 7.35
C ILE A 518 -10.58 -8.35 7.44
N LEU A 519 -10.00 -9.23 8.26
CA LEU A 519 -10.52 -10.60 8.41
C LEU A 519 -11.85 -10.61 9.18
N TYR A 520 -11.96 -9.82 10.25
CA TYR A 520 -13.19 -9.66 11.02
C TYR A 520 -14.37 -9.23 10.14
N GLN A 521 -14.19 -8.24 9.27
CA GLN A 521 -15.24 -7.74 8.36
C GLN A 521 -15.73 -8.78 7.35
N LYS A 522 -14.93 -9.82 7.08
CA LYS A 522 -15.27 -10.91 6.17
C LYS A 522 -15.76 -12.17 6.90
N SER A 523 -15.78 -12.16 8.23
CA SER A 523 -16.08 -13.32 9.06
C SER A 523 -17.41 -13.15 9.77
N LYS A 524 -18.13 -14.25 9.96
CA LYS A 524 -19.26 -14.32 10.89
C LYS A 524 -18.72 -14.57 12.29
N VAL A 525 -19.20 -13.80 13.27
CA VAL A 525 -18.70 -13.80 14.65
C VAL A 525 -19.89 -13.93 15.59
N ASN A 526 -19.96 -15.02 16.33
CA ASN A 526 -21.01 -15.28 17.31
C ASN A 526 -20.48 -15.14 18.75
N THR A 527 -19.19 -15.41 18.97
CA THR A 527 -18.57 -15.50 20.31
C THR A 527 -17.26 -14.73 20.39
N VAL A 528 -16.75 -14.55 21.61
CA VAL A 528 -15.40 -14.01 21.84
C VAL A 528 -14.32 -14.97 21.31
N ASP A 529 -14.55 -16.28 21.31
CA ASP A 529 -13.61 -17.27 20.74
C ASP A 529 -13.48 -17.13 19.21
N ASP A 530 -14.55 -16.71 18.53
CA ASP A 530 -14.48 -16.38 17.12
C ASP A 530 -13.53 -15.18 16.88
N VAL A 531 -13.56 -14.17 17.76
CA VAL A 531 -12.63 -13.03 17.70
C VAL A 531 -11.19 -13.50 17.94
N VAL A 532 -10.96 -14.37 18.91
CA VAL A 532 -9.64 -14.99 19.18
C VAL A 532 -9.13 -15.74 17.94
N SER A 533 -9.99 -16.53 17.32
CA SER A 533 -9.68 -17.27 16.08
C SER A 533 -9.33 -16.33 14.93
N ILE A 534 -10.09 -15.24 14.75
CA ILE A 534 -9.83 -14.20 13.74
C ILE A 534 -8.48 -13.55 13.98
N VAL A 535 -8.14 -13.18 15.21
CA VAL A 535 -6.85 -12.57 15.53
C VAL A 535 -5.70 -13.51 15.13
N ASN A 536 -5.74 -14.77 15.55
CA ASN A 536 -4.69 -15.75 15.23
C ASN A 536 -4.58 -16.03 13.72
N ARG A 537 -5.70 -16.02 13.00
CA ARG A 537 -5.75 -16.25 11.54
C ARG A 537 -5.50 -15.00 10.69
N SER A 538 -5.38 -13.83 11.31
CA SER A 538 -5.20 -12.57 10.58
C SER A 538 -3.84 -12.47 9.89
N THR A 539 -2.89 -13.33 10.26
CA THR A 539 -1.52 -13.37 9.72
C THR A 539 -1.07 -14.81 9.53
N THR A 540 -0.35 -15.11 8.44
CA THR A 540 0.15 -16.47 8.14
C THR A 540 1.37 -16.87 8.98
N ILE A 541 2.17 -15.90 9.44
CA ILE A 541 3.44 -16.12 10.17
C ILE A 541 3.25 -15.92 11.70
N GLN A 542 2.02 -16.06 12.22
CA GLN A 542 1.70 -15.82 13.65
C GLN A 542 2.18 -14.46 14.20
N PHE A 543 2.23 -13.44 13.35
CA PHE A 543 2.59 -12.08 13.74
C PHE A 543 1.55 -11.49 14.71
N ASN A 544 0.26 -11.81 14.53
CA ASN A 544 -0.79 -11.52 15.50
C ASN A 544 -1.11 -12.75 16.34
N ILE A 545 -0.99 -12.62 17.66
CA ILE A 545 -1.28 -13.68 18.62
C ILE A 545 -2.38 -13.22 19.58
N ALA A 546 -3.46 -13.99 19.68
CA ALA A 546 -4.55 -13.69 20.60
C ALA A 546 -4.24 -14.11 22.04
N GLN A 547 -4.53 -13.22 22.98
CA GLN A 547 -4.41 -13.45 24.41
C GLN A 547 -5.77 -13.19 25.08
N ARG A 548 -6.49 -14.28 25.41
CA ARG A 548 -7.79 -14.20 26.08
C ARG A 548 -7.65 -14.07 27.59
N TYR A 549 -8.56 -13.34 28.22
CA TYR A 549 -8.77 -13.38 29.66
C TYR A 549 -9.52 -14.68 30.03
N LEU A 550 -8.84 -15.62 30.68
CA LEU A 550 -9.44 -16.89 31.13
C LEU A 550 -9.54 -16.87 32.65
N SER A 551 -10.42 -16.00 33.19
CA SER A 551 -10.67 -15.89 34.64
C SER A 551 -9.40 -15.71 35.49
N GLY A 552 -8.44 -14.93 34.99
CA GLY A 552 -7.18 -14.68 35.70
C GLY A 552 -6.09 -15.73 35.54
N VAL A 553 -6.34 -16.85 34.85
CA VAL A 553 -5.37 -17.95 34.68
C VAL A 553 -4.18 -17.54 33.82
N ARG A 554 -4.41 -16.77 32.74
CA ARG A 554 -3.33 -16.38 31.81
C ARG A 554 -2.66 -15.06 32.19
N PHE A 555 -3.43 -14.10 32.69
CA PHE A 555 -2.92 -12.83 33.21
C PHE A 555 -3.90 -12.27 34.24
N GLN A 556 -3.40 -11.42 35.14
CA GLN A 556 -4.18 -10.81 36.22
C GLN A 556 -4.21 -9.29 36.07
N TYR A 557 -5.27 -8.66 36.57
CA TYR A 557 -5.35 -7.21 36.70
C TYR A 557 -4.81 -6.78 38.05
N TYR A 558 -4.07 -5.68 38.08
CA TYR A 558 -3.39 -5.15 39.26
C TYR A 558 -3.81 -3.71 39.55
N ASN A 559 -3.93 -3.37 40.83
CA ASN A 559 -4.34 -2.04 41.29
C ASN A 559 -3.15 -1.08 41.41
N PHE A 560 -2.53 -0.78 40.27
CA PHE A 560 -1.43 0.18 40.19
C PHE A 560 -1.83 1.57 40.69
N LYS A 561 -3.06 2.03 40.40
CA LYS A 561 -3.57 3.31 40.90
C LYS A 561 -3.47 3.42 42.42
N ASN A 562 -3.91 2.38 43.14
CA ASN A 562 -3.85 2.37 44.60
C ASN A 562 -2.40 2.25 45.11
N TYR A 563 -1.61 1.38 44.49
CA TYR A 563 -0.23 1.14 44.87
C TYR A 563 0.66 2.40 44.76
N PHE A 564 0.41 3.27 43.77
CA PHE A 564 1.21 4.47 43.53
C PHE A 564 0.63 5.78 44.09
N GLN A 565 -0.39 5.76 44.96
CA GLN A 565 -1.10 6.98 45.38
C GLN A 565 -0.23 8.04 46.07
N ILE A 566 0.86 7.63 46.72
CA ILE A 566 1.66 8.48 47.61
C ILE A 566 2.73 9.29 46.83
N ASN A 567 2.90 9.04 45.52
CA ASN A 567 3.98 9.62 44.73
C ASN A 567 3.71 11.05 44.24
N LYS A 568 4.79 11.81 44.03
CA LYS A 568 4.73 13.20 43.55
C LYS A 568 4.41 13.23 42.05
N LYS A 569 3.37 13.97 41.68
CA LYS A 569 2.95 14.13 40.29
C LYS A 569 3.80 15.19 39.58
N LEU A 570 4.36 14.83 38.43
CA LEU A 570 5.04 15.79 37.56
C LEU A 570 4.02 16.84 37.03
N PRO A 571 4.24 18.15 37.25
CA PRO A 571 3.35 19.18 36.75
C PRO A 571 3.40 19.25 35.21
N ASN A 572 2.28 19.62 34.58
CA ASN A 572 2.19 19.83 33.13
C ASN A 572 2.66 18.64 32.27
N ILE A 573 2.50 17.40 32.75
CA ILE A 573 2.92 16.16 32.06
C ILE A 573 2.53 16.13 30.57
N GLN A 574 1.35 16.67 30.23
CA GLN A 574 0.83 16.70 28.87
C GLN A 574 1.73 17.44 27.87
N LYS A 575 2.56 18.39 28.33
CA LYS A 575 3.48 19.17 27.48
C LYS A 575 4.70 18.38 27.02
N TYR A 576 5.08 17.30 27.70
CA TYR A 576 6.35 16.59 27.45
C TYR A 576 6.10 15.32 26.64
N TYR A 577 6.99 14.96 25.73
CA TYR A 577 6.80 13.82 24.82
C TYR A 577 7.77 12.69 25.06
N HIS A 578 8.90 12.96 25.71
CA HIS A 578 9.91 11.98 26.02
C HIS A 578 10.16 11.96 27.52
N PHE A 579 10.17 10.76 28.08
CA PHE A 579 10.50 10.50 29.46
C PHE A 579 11.57 9.42 29.52
N TYR A 580 12.52 9.58 30.41
CA TYR A 580 13.63 8.64 30.57
C TYR A 580 13.87 8.35 32.05
N PHE A 581 14.16 7.08 32.32
CA PHE A 581 14.37 6.52 33.65
C PHE A 581 15.63 5.66 33.61
N THR A 582 16.43 5.71 34.68
CA THR A 582 17.68 4.94 34.77
C THR A 582 17.92 4.46 36.19
N SER A 583 18.49 3.26 36.32
CA SER A 583 18.92 2.67 37.59
C SER A 583 19.99 3.51 38.31
N LYS A 584 20.68 4.40 37.61
CA LYS A 584 21.65 5.36 38.19
C LYS A 584 20.98 6.45 39.03
N PHE A 585 19.73 6.80 38.71
CA PHE A 585 18.96 7.83 39.42
C PHE A 585 17.55 7.31 39.76
N PRO A 586 17.42 6.35 40.71
CA PRO A 586 16.12 5.80 41.08
C PRO A 586 15.14 6.87 41.58
N GLY A 587 13.85 6.73 41.23
CA GLY A 587 12.80 7.67 41.62
C GLY A 587 12.85 9.04 40.93
N VAL A 588 13.77 9.25 39.97
CA VAL A 588 13.87 10.46 39.14
C VAL A 588 13.38 10.17 37.74
N VAL A 589 12.53 11.06 37.21
CA VAL A 589 12.16 11.08 35.79
C VAL A 589 12.89 12.21 35.09
N PHE A 590 13.57 11.88 34.00
CA PHE A 590 14.09 12.85 33.05
C PHE A 590 13.02 13.08 31.98
N TYR A 591 12.74 14.32 31.61
CA TYR A 591 11.68 14.64 30.66
C TYR A 591 12.05 15.83 29.76
N LYS A 592 11.52 15.81 28.54
CA LYS A 592 11.66 16.89 27.55
C LYS A 592 10.45 16.97 26.60
N ASN A 593 10.27 18.11 25.95
CA ASN A 593 9.14 18.34 25.04
C ASN A 593 9.49 17.94 23.60
N ARG A 594 10.71 18.24 23.16
CA ARG A 594 11.20 17.88 21.83
C ARG A 594 12.46 17.04 21.91
N ILE A 595 12.86 16.44 20.79
CA ILE A 595 14.04 15.60 20.72
C ILE A 595 15.32 16.42 20.94
N GLU A 596 15.36 17.63 20.39
CA GLU A 596 16.49 18.56 20.48
C GLU A 596 16.64 19.25 21.85
N ASP A 597 15.60 19.20 22.70
CA ASP A 597 15.62 19.82 24.02
C ASP A 597 16.53 19.05 25.00
N ASP A 598 17.18 19.77 25.90
CA ASP A 598 17.87 19.16 27.04
C ASP A 598 16.88 18.55 28.05
N TYR A 599 17.29 17.42 28.64
CA TYR A 599 16.50 16.76 29.68
C TYR A 599 16.43 17.61 30.95
N LYS A 600 15.21 17.79 31.44
CA LYS A 600 14.93 18.28 32.80
C LYS A 600 14.69 17.09 33.72
N GLN A 601 15.00 17.23 35.00
CA GLN A 601 14.80 16.16 35.99
C GLN A 601 13.71 16.53 37.01
N PHE A 602 12.97 15.52 37.48
CA PHE A 602 12.00 15.66 38.56
C PHE A 602 11.95 14.39 39.40
N THR A 603 11.98 14.54 40.73
CA THR A 603 11.88 13.42 41.65
C THR A 603 10.41 13.04 41.87
N ILE A 604 9.98 11.91 41.31
CA ILE A 604 8.62 11.37 41.45
C ILE A 604 8.44 10.54 42.73
N CYS A 605 9.50 9.87 43.17
CA CYS A 605 9.51 9.12 44.42
C CYS A 605 10.81 9.40 45.19
N THR A 606 10.71 9.60 46.50
CA THR A 606 11.87 9.88 47.37
C THR A 606 12.49 8.62 47.96
N SER A 607 11.82 7.48 47.81
CA SER A 607 12.25 6.18 48.32
C SER A 607 11.96 5.13 47.25
N PRO A 608 12.87 4.17 46.99
CA PRO A 608 12.62 3.12 46.01
C PRO A 608 11.35 2.35 46.35
N PHE A 609 10.63 1.88 45.33
CA PHE A 609 9.49 1.01 45.57
C PHE A 609 9.93 -0.31 46.23
N ASN A 610 9.08 -0.87 47.09
CA ASN A 610 9.38 -2.14 47.72
C ASN A 610 9.32 -3.28 46.69
N ILE A 611 10.49 -3.81 46.34
CA ILE A 611 10.70 -4.86 45.34
C ILE A 611 9.95 -6.16 45.70
N ASN A 612 9.71 -6.41 46.99
CA ASN A 612 9.06 -7.62 47.48
C ASN A 612 7.53 -7.54 47.49
N THR A 613 6.94 -6.36 47.26
CA THR A 613 5.50 -6.16 47.37
C THR A 613 4.89 -5.90 45.99
N LEU A 614 4.13 -6.87 45.49
CA LEU A 614 3.31 -6.69 44.29
C LEU A 614 2.05 -5.87 44.60
N PRO A 615 1.52 -5.12 43.62
CA PRO A 615 0.21 -4.48 43.75
C PRO A 615 -0.89 -5.52 44.00
N SER A 616 -1.97 -5.13 44.69
CA SER A 616 -3.12 -6.02 44.88
C SER A 616 -3.83 -6.30 43.57
N THR A 617 -4.38 -7.51 43.44
CA THR A 617 -5.12 -7.94 42.25
C THR A 617 -6.54 -7.36 42.24
N ILE A 618 -7.06 -7.09 41.05
CA ILE A 618 -8.42 -6.60 40.81
C ILE A 618 -9.23 -7.71 40.13
N ASN A 619 -10.42 -7.99 40.65
CA ASN A 619 -11.38 -8.89 40.01
C ASN A 619 -12.07 -8.20 38.83
N VAL A 620 -12.62 -8.99 37.92
CA VAL A 620 -13.42 -8.45 36.81
C VAL A 620 -14.81 -8.05 37.26
N ARG A 621 -15.36 -7.02 36.62
CA ARG A 621 -16.70 -6.53 36.88
C ARG A 621 -17.69 -7.20 35.94
N GLN A 622 -18.53 -8.08 36.51
CA GLN A 622 -19.64 -8.68 35.78
C GLN A 622 -20.59 -7.61 35.20
N LEU A 623 -21.25 -7.95 34.10
CA LEU A 623 -22.25 -7.08 33.48
C LEU A 623 -23.42 -6.83 34.43
N SER A 624 -23.91 -5.59 34.47
CA SER A 624 -25.14 -5.28 35.21
C SER A 624 -26.32 -6.13 34.72
N LEU A 625 -27.22 -6.50 35.62
CA LEU A 625 -28.41 -7.30 35.29
C LEU A 625 -29.22 -6.67 34.15
N LYS A 626 -29.36 -5.34 34.16
CA LYS A 626 -29.99 -4.57 33.07
C LYS A 626 -29.30 -4.76 31.72
N ARG A 627 -27.97 -4.81 31.69
CA ARG A 627 -27.19 -5.05 30.46
C ARG A 627 -27.34 -6.50 30.00
N GLN A 628 -27.30 -7.47 30.92
CA GLN A 628 -27.53 -8.88 30.60
C GLN A 628 -28.92 -9.10 29.99
N GLU A 629 -29.97 -8.55 30.60
CA GLU A 629 -31.34 -8.62 30.07
C GLU A 629 -31.46 -8.01 28.68
N LYS A 630 -30.81 -6.86 28.44
CA LYS A 630 -30.80 -6.21 27.13
C LYS A 630 -30.14 -7.10 26.08
N LEU A 631 -28.99 -7.70 26.39
CA LEU A 631 -28.30 -8.62 25.48
C LEU A 631 -29.17 -9.85 25.18
N TYR A 632 -29.76 -10.47 26.22
CA TYR A 632 -30.64 -11.62 26.04
C TYR A 632 -31.88 -11.32 25.18
N LYS A 633 -32.58 -10.20 25.45
CA LYS A 633 -33.82 -9.84 24.73
C LYS A 633 -33.55 -9.31 23.32
N GLU A 634 -32.55 -8.43 23.18
CA GLU A 634 -32.36 -7.67 21.94
C GLU A 634 -31.33 -8.29 21.01
N ILE A 635 -30.33 -9.01 21.53
CA ILE A 635 -29.17 -9.47 20.74
C ILE A 635 -29.18 -10.99 20.50
N ALA A 636 -29.62 -11.81 21.47
CA ALA A 636 -29.66 -13.26 21.32
C ALA A 636 -30.34 -13.78 20.03
N PRO A 637 -31.43 -13.17 19.51
CA PRO A 637 -32.05 -13.62 18.26
C PRO A 637 -31.13 -13.56 17.03
N TYR A 638 -30.08 -12.72 17.08
CA TYR A 638 -29.12 -12.50 15.98
C TYR A 638 -27.89 -13.40 16.08
N ILE A 639 -27.77 -14.19 17.15
CA ILE A 639 -26.71 -15.18 17.36
C ILE A 639 -27.22 -16.53 16.88
N ASP A 640 -26.36 -17.32 16.23
CA ASP A 640 -26.73 -18.68 15.82
C ASP A 640 -27.05 -19.55 17.05
N LEU A 641 -28.07 -20.40 16.93
CA LEU A 641 -28.61 -21.22 18.02
C LEU A 641 -27.58 -21.87 18.96
N PRO A 642 -26.51 -22.55 18.48
CA PRO A 642 -25.54 -23.19 19.38
C PRO A 642 -24.74 -22.21 20.25
N PHE A 643 -24.69 -20.92 19.92
CA PHE A 643 -23.86 -19.93 20.62
C PHE A 643 -24.66 -18.93 21.46
N ARG A 644 -26.00 -18.98 21.41
CA ARG A 644 -26.86 -17.99 22.09
C ARG A 644 -26.61 -17.95 23.60
N ASP A 645 -26.59 -19.11 24.24
CA ASP A 645 -26.39 -19.21 25.69
C ASP A 645 -24.95 -18.96 26.12
N ILE A 646 -24.00 -18.99 25.18
CA ILE A 646 -22.59 -18.66 25.42
C ILE A 646 -22.40 -17.15 25.44
N THR A 647 -22.93 -16.44 24.44
CA THR A 647 -22.70 -15.01 24.27
C THR A 647 -23.75 -14.15 24.98
N CYS A 648 -25.01 -14.59 24.99
CA CYS A 648 -26.12 -13.87 25.62
C CYS A 648 -26.90 -14.82 26.54
N PRO A 649 -26.28 -15.31 27.64
CA PRO A 649 -26.95 -16.20 28.57
C PRO A 649 -28.19 -15.55 29.17
N LYS A 650 -29.20 -16.37 29.48
CA LYS A 650 -30.37 -15.92 30.21
C LYS A 650 -29.96 -15.38 31.59
N PRO A 651 -30.35 -14.15 31.97
CA PRO A 651 -30.06 -13.61 33.29
C PRO A 651 -30.64 -14.53 34.37
N ARG A 652 -29.87 -14.83 35.41
CA ARG A 652 -30.38 -15.57 36.57
C ARG A 652 -31.19 -14.61 37.42
N ASN A 653 -32.49 -14.87 37.56
CA ASN A 653 -33.32 -14.17 38.54
C ASN A 653 -32.89 -14.63 39.94
N GLU A 654 -32.70 -13.71 40.87
CA GLU A 654 -32.40 -13.99 42.30
C GLU A 654 -33.51 -14.77 43.03
N SER A 655 -34.56 -15.23 42.34
CA SER A 655 -35.70 -15.97 42.90
C SER A 655 -35.62 -17.50 42.75
N GLN A 656 -34.47 -18.06 42.35
CA GLN A 656 -34.26 -19.53 42.25
C GLN A 656 -33.11 -20.05 43.11
N THR A 657 -32.83 -19.40 44.23
CA THR A 657 -32.07 -19.98 45.33
C THR A 657 -32.90 -19.89 46.60
N ASN A 658 -33.76 -20.90 46.79
CA ASN A 658 -34.24 -21.36 48.09
C ASN A 658 -33.83 -22.81 48.24
#